data_AF-A0A6J5Y8D0-F1
#
_entry.id   AF-A0A6J5Y8D0-F1
#
_cell.length_a   1.000
_cell.length_b   1.000
_cell.length_c   1.000
_cell.angle_alpha   90.00
_cell.angle_beta   90.00
_cell.angle_gamma   90.00
#
_symmetry.space_group_name_H-M   'P 1'
#
loop_
_entity.id
_entity.type
_entity.pdbx_description
1 polymer ?
#
loop_
_entity_poly.entity_id
_entity_poly.type
_entity_poly.pdbx_seq_one_letter_code
_entity_poly.pdbx_strand_id
1 'polypeptide(L)'
;MAIKEDVESDLNEGITDPLMRVEKNLADGGSSRGGNQWMVYLSTFVAVCGSYEFGCCIGYSSPTQSAIREDLSLTLAEYSVFGSIVTFGAMIGAITIGPITDFLGRKGALRVSCAFCVAGWLAIYFSKGALSLDIGRLATGYGMGAFSYVVPVFIAEIAPKNLRGRLTAINQLMIISGVSISFIIGVLVSWRALALIGLVPCAVTIFGLFFIPESPRWLAKTGRQREFEMALQKLRGKDADISHEAAEIQDYILTLDRLPKAKLLDLFQRRYLRSVMIAVGLMVFQQLGGINGVCFYVSNIFEQAGFSSSVGTITYAILQVVVTAVAASVMDKAGRKPLILVSASGLVLGSLLTAISFFLKVHELALTATPILAVTGILIYIGSFSIGMGAVPWIVMSEIFPINIKGQAGSFSTLVNWLGAWLCSYTFNFLMSWSSYGTFILYAAINALAILFVILMAGMAIKEDVESDLQEGIRAPLMRVENNLADGNGSADGGSSGGGNPWMVYLSTFVAVCGSYEFGCCAGYSSPTQSAIREDLSLSLAEYSVFGSILTFGAMIGAITIGPITDLLGRKGALRVSSAFCVAGWLAIYFSKEAWSLDIGRLANGYGMGAFSYVVPVFIAEIAPKNLRGRLTAINQLMICCGVSVSFILGVLVSWRALALIGLIPCAVNIFGLFFIPESPRWLAKKGRHKEFKVALQKLRGKDADISHEAEEIQDYIETLDRLPKAKLLDLFQRRYSRSVIIGVGLMVCQQFGGINGVCFYVSDIFDQAGFSSSIGTITYAILQVVVTGIGAAVMDKAGRKPLILVSASGVVLGCLLTAVSFFLKVHELALTATPILAVTGILVYIGSFSIGMGAVPWVVMSEIFPINIKGQAGSLATLVNWFGAWLCSYTFNYLMSWSSYGTFILYAAINALAILFVILMVPETKGRTLEQIQGAINK
;
A
#
# COMPACT_ATOMS: atom_id res chain seq x y z
N MET A 1 -66.76 9.89 -34.10
CA MET A 1 -66.89 9.30 -32.75
C MET A 1 -66.78 7.77 -32.76
N ALA A 2 -66.15 7.16 -33.78
CA ALA A 2 -66.00 5.70 -33.92
C ALA A 2 -64.54 5.27 -34.21
N ILE A 3 -63.55 6.08 -33.80
CA ILE A 3 -62.11 5.76 -33.91
C ILE A 3 -61.41 5.90 -32.55
N LYS A 4 -62.18 6.17 -31.49
CA LYS A 4 -61.64 6.37 -30.12
C LYS A 4 -61.91 5.20 -29.17
N GLU A 5 -62.74 4.23 -29.57
CA GLU A 5 -63.06 3.04 -28.75
C GLU A 5 -62.25 1.79 -29.14
N ASP A 6 -61.75 1.69 -30.38
CA ASP A 6 -60.97 0.51 -30.82
C ASP A 6 -59.49 0.54 -30.42
N VAL A 7 -58.98 1.66 -29.89
CA VAL A 7 -57.59 1.76 -29.41
C VAL A 7 -57.49 1.55 -27.89
N GLU A 8 -58.60 1.65 -27.16
CA GLU A 8 -58.62 1.41 -25.70
C GLU A 8 -58.92 -0.05 -25.31
N SER A 9 -59.44 -0.88 -26.23
CA SER A 9 -59.69 -2.31 -25.99
C SER A 9 -58.44 -3.19 -26.22
N ASP A 10 -57.61 -2.89 -27.22
CA ASP A 10 -56.37 -3.65 -27.52
C ASP A 10 -55.23 -3.39 -26.51
N LEU A 11 -55.29 -2.32 -25.72
CA LEU A 11 -54.28 -2.00 -24.69
C LEU A 11 -54.56 -2.66 -23.33
N ASN A 12 -55.76 -3.18 -23.09
CA ASN A 12 -56.15 -3.77 -21.80
C ASN A 12 -56.10 -5.32 -21.78
N GLU A 13 -56.13 -5.99 -22.94
CA GLU A 13 -56.02 -7.46 -23.00
C GLU A 13 -54.57 -7.99 -23.07
N GLY A 14 -53.57 -7.14 -23.37
CA GLY A 14 -52.16 -7.55 -23.47
C GLY A 14 -51.35 -7.52 -22.17
N ILE A 15 -51.85 -6.85 -21.11
CA ILE A 15 -51.07 -6.55 -19.89
C ILE A 15 -51.59 -7.31 -18.66
N THR A 16 -52.85 -7.75 -18.68
CA THR A 16 -53.51 -8.40 -17.54
C THR A 16 -53.18 -9.90 -17.41
N ASP A 17 -52.91 -10.60 -18.51
CA ASP A 17 -52.62 -12.05 -18.49
C ASP A 17 -51.19 -12.40 -17.97
N PRO A 18 -50.13 -11.60 -18.24
CA PRO A 18 -48.82 -11.81 -17.61
C PRO A 18 -48.83 -11.50 -16.10
N LEU A 19 -49.55 -10.46 -15.67
CA LEU A 19 -49.63 -10.06 -14.26
C LEU A 19 -50.48 -11.04 -13.43
N MET A 20 -51.59 -11.55 -13.99
CA MET A 20 -52.36 -12.61 -13.34
C MET A 20 -51.63 -13.95 -13.31
N ARG A 21 -50.76 -14.27 -14.29
CA ARG A 21 -49.84 -15.42 -14.15
C ARG A 21 -48.80 -15.22 -13.06
N VAL A 22 -48.31 -13.99 -12.86
CA VAL A 22 -47.36 -13.68 -11.79
C VAL A 22 -48.05 -13.73 -10.41
N GLU A 23 -49.26 -13.20 -10.26
CA GLU A 23 -50.02 -13.27 -9.00
C GLU A 23 -50.54 -14.68 -8.70
N LYS A 24 -50.93 -15.46 -9.72
CA LYS A 24 -51.36 -16.85 -9.52
C LYS A 24 -50.19 -17.79 -9.20
N ASN A 25 -48.99 -17.51 -9.72
CA ASN A 25 -47.76 -18.19 -9.30
C ASN A 25 -47.26 -17.74 -7.91
N LEU A 26 -47.66 -16.55 -7.43
CA LEU A 26 -47.41 -16.08 -6.06
C LEU A 26 -48.41 -16.69 -5.05
N ALA A 27 -49.64 -16.99 -5.49
CA ALA A 27 -50.68 -17.61 -4.67
C ALA A 27 -50.51 -19.15 -4.54
N ASP A 28 -49.98 -19.82 -5.58
CA ASP A 28 -49.54 -21.22 -5.51
C ASP A 28 -48.11 -21.36 -4.94
N GLY A 29 -47.82 -20.60 -3.88
CA GLY A 29 -46.74 -20.88 -2.92
C GLY A 29 -47.01 -22.16 -2.13
N GLY A 30 -47.37 -23.24 -2.84
CA GLY A 30 -47.43 -24.59 -2.32
C GLY A 30 -46.08 -24.91 -1.73
N SER A 31 -46.11 -25.23 -0.43
CA SER A 31 -44.99 -25.74 0.36
C SER A 31 -43.96 -26.46 -0.51
N SER A 32 -42.84 -25.80 -0.81
CA SER A 32 -41.68 -26.52 -1.33
C SER A 32 -41.23 -27.44 -0.20
N ARG A 33 -41.66 -28.71 -0.28
CA ARG A 33 -41.18 -29.81 0.55
C ARG A 33 -39.67 -29.66 0.63
N GLY A 34 -39.17 -29.36 1.84
CA GLY A 34 -37.77 -29.04 2.08
C GLY A 34 -36.86 -30.12 1.49
N GLY A 35 -36.29 -29.83 0.32
CA GLY A 35 -35.24 -30.65 -0.25
C GLY A 35 -34.12 -30.79 0.78
N ASN A 36 -33.54 -31.99 0.87
CA ASN A 36 -32.62 -32.38 1.94
C ASN A 36 -31.36 -31.47 1.95
N GLN A 37 -31.38 -30.37 2.72
CA GLN A 37 -30.34 -29.32 2.77
C GLN A 37 -29.03 -29.79 3.42
N TRP A 38 -28.93 -31.07 3.77
CA TRP A 38 -27.74 -31.75 4.28
C TRP A 38 -26.46 -31.38 3.51
N MET A 39 -26.51 -31.34 2.17
CA MET A 39 -25.33 -31.03 1.36
C MET A 39 -24.83 -29.58 1.58
N VAL A 40 -25.73 -28.63 1.84
CA VAL A 40 -25.35 -27.24 2.16
C VAL A 40 -24.66 -27.18 3.52
N TYR A 41 -25.18 -27.89 4.51
CA TYR A 41 -24.55 -27.96 5.84
C TYR A 41 -23.20 -28.67 5.80
N LEU A 42 -23.08 -29.78 5.09
CA LEU A 42 -21.80 -30.48 4.89
C LEU A 42 -20.78 -29.59 4.16
N SER A 43 -21.20 -28.92 3.08
CA SER A 43 -20.34 -28.00 2.32
C SER A 43 -19.90 -26.80 3.16
N THR A 44 -20.79 -26.28 3.99
CA THR A 44 -20.48 -25.20 4.94
C THR A 44 -19.49 -25.71 5.99
N PHE A 45 -19.73 -26.88 6.59
CA PHE A 45 -18.85 -27.48 7.59
C PHE A 45 -17.42 -27.66 7.07
N VAL A 46 -17.27 -28.28 5.89
CA VAL A 46 -15.95 -28.46 5.25
C VAL A 46 -15.27 -27.12 4.98
N ALA A 47 -16.02 -26.10 4.54
CA ALA A 47 -15.44 -24.79 4.27
C ALA A 47 -14.99 -24.07 5.56
N VAL A 48 -15.81 -24.11 6.63
CA VAL A 48 -15.47 -23.46 7.90
C VAL A 48 -14.37 -24.17 8.69
N CYS A 49 -13.98 -25.40 8.33
CA CYS A 49 -12.73 -26.00 8.80
C CYS A 49 -11.50 -25.16 8.37
N GLY A 50 -11.55 -24.48 7.21
CA GLY A 50 -10.52 -23.49 6.84
C GLY A 50 -10.54 -22.23 7.70
N SER A 51 -11.72 -21.83 8.21
CA SER A 51 -11.85 -20.71 9.15
C SER A 51 -11.36 -21.08 10.55
N TYR A 52 -11.60 -22.33 10.96
CA TYR A 52 -11.03 -22.89 12.16
C TYR A 52 -9.50 -22.93 12.09
N GLU A 53 -8.96 -23.36 10.96
CA GLU A 53 -7.53 -23.34 10.67
C GLU A 53 -6.94 -21.92 10.76
N PHE A 54 -7.62 -20.94 10.16
CA PHE A 54 -7.27 -19.53 10.32
C PHE A 54 -7.21 -19.12 11.80
N GLY A 55 -8.18 -19.55 12.60
CA GLY A 55 -8.15 -19.38 14.06
C GLY A 55 -6.95 -20.04 14.73
N CYS A 56 -6.61 -21.28 14.34
CA CYS A 56 -5.46 -21.99 14.88
C CYS A 56 -4.13 -21.29 14.59
N CYS A 57 -3.96 -20.72 13.38
CA CYS A 57 -2.79 -19.94 13.00
C CYS A 57 -2.59 -18.70 13.90
N ILE A 58 -3.69 -18.01 14.25
CA ILE A 58 -3.68 -16.87 15.16
C ILE A 58 -3.37 -17.34 16.59
N GLY A 59 -4.12 -18.35 17.06
CA GLY A 59 -4.04 -18.85 18.44
C GLY A 59 -2.74 -19.57 18.79
N TYR A 60 -1.93 -19.95 17.80
CA TYR A 60 -0.68 -20.66 18.03
C TYR A 60 0.37 -19.82 18.76
N SER A 61 0.53 -18.54 18.39
CA SER A 61 1.65 -17.71 18.89
C SER A 61 1.64 -17.47 20.40
N SER A 62 0.48 -17.27 21.02
CA SER A 62 0.47 -16.85 22.43
C SER A 62 0.91 -17.93 23.42
N PRO A 63 0.37 -19.16 23.39
CA PRO A 63 0.78 -20.21 24.33
C PRO A 63 2.21 -20.73 24.07
N THR A 64 2.72 -20.63 22.84
CA THR A 64 4.04 -21.18 22.48
C THR A 64 5.20 -20.23 22.72
N GLN A 65 4.95 -18.95 23.05
CA GLN A 65 5.98 -17.92 23.09
C GLN A 65 7.15 -18.26 24.01
N SER A 66 6.88 -18.58 25.28
CA SER A 66 7.93 -18.85 26.25
C SER A 66 8.71 -20.12 25.89
N ALA A 67 7.99 -21.18 25.50
CA ALA A 67 8.58 -22.46 25.13
C ALA A 67 9.46 -22.40 23.87
N ILE A 68 9.05 -21.64 22.84
CA ILE A 68 9.85 -21.47 21.61
C ILE A 68 11.11 -20.66 21.90
N ARG A 69 10.99 -19.58 22.68
CA ARG A 69 12.14 -18.71 23.01
C ARG A 69 13.19 -19.43 23.83
N GLU A 70 12.77 -20.29 24.77
CA GLU A 70 13.67 -21.09 25.57
C GLU A 70 14.34 -22.21 24.74
N ASP A 71 13.56 -22.97 23.97
CA ASP A 71 14.05 -24.12 23.20
C ASP A 71 14.97 -23.71 22.04
N LEU A 72 14.69 -22.59 21.36
CA LEU A 72 15.49 -22.10 20.23
C LEU A 72 16.41 -20.92 20.60
N SER A 73 16.45 -20.53 21.88
CA SER A 73 17.26 -19.39 22.38
C SER A 73 17.02 -18.08 21.60
N LEU A 74 15.76 -17.80 21.25
CA LEU A 74 15.40 -16.64 20.42
C LEU A 74 15.28 -15.35 21.25
N THR A 75 15.79 -14.26 20.67
CA THR A 75 15.57 -12.91 21.18
C THR A 75 14.10 -12.48 21.07
N LEU A 76 13.70 -11.47 21.84
CA LEU A 76 12.35 -10.90 21.76
C LEU A 76 12.06 -10.31 20.36
N ALA A 77 13.08 -9.77 19.70
CA ALA A 77 12.97 -9.23 18.34
C ALA A 77 12.72 -10.33 17.32
N GLU A 78 13.49 -11.43 17.36
CA GLU A 78 13.28 -12.59 16.49
C GLU A 78 11.90 -13.21 16.70
N TYR A 79 11.43 -13.30 17.95
CA TYR A 79 10.07 -13.76 18.23
C TYR A 79 8.99 -12.79 17.73
N SER A 80 9.26 -11.48 17.73
CA SER A 80 8.34 -10.47 17.21
C SER A 80 8.22 -10.54 15.68
N VAL A 81 9.31 -10.90 14.99
CA VAL A 81 9.29 -11.24 13.56
C VAL A 81 8.42 -12.48 13.33
N PHE A 82 8.62 -13.55 14.10
CA PHE A 82 7.80 -14.76 14.04
C PHE A 82 6.30 -14.50 14.24
N GLY A 83 5.94 -13.66 15.22
CA GLY A 83 4.56 -13.29 15.50
C GLY A 83 3.93 -12.41 14.40
N SER A 84 4.70 -11.50 13.81
CA SER A 84 4.20 -10.56 12.79
C SER A 84 4.21 -11.14 11.37
N ILE A 85 5.16 -11.99 11.00
CA ILE A 85 5.32 -12.51 9.63
C ILE A 85 4.12 -13.34 9.15
N VAL A 86 3.34 -13.93 10.08
CA VAL A 86 2.08 -14.61 9.74
C VAL A 86 1.05 -13.65 9.12
N THR A 87 0.97 -12.41 9.62
CA THR A 87 0.04 -11.40 9.08
C THR A 87 0.54 -10.83 7.75
N PHE A 88 1.86 -10.76 7.56
CA PHE A 88 2.46 -10.46 6.27
C PHE A 88 2.17 -11.56 5.23
N GLY A 89 2.29 -12.82 5.62
CA GLY A 89 1.86 -13.96 4.81
C GLY A 89 0.37 -13.87 4.44
N ALA A 90 -0.47 -13.48 5.40
CA ALA A 90 -1.91 -13.30 5.17
C ALA A 90 -2.23 -12.19 4.18
N MET A 91 -1.45 -11.10 4.18
CA MET A 91 -1.55 -10.05 3.17
C MET A 91 -1.28 -10.61 1.75
N ILE A 92 -0.22 -11.41 1.58
CA ILE A 92 0.11 -12.05 0.30
C ILE A 92 -1.01 -13.03 -0.11
N GLY A 93 -1.49 -13.83 0.85
CA GLY A 93 -2.61 -14.76 0.63
C GLY A 93 -3.87 -14.04 0.16
N ALA A 94 -4.27 -12.97 0.82
CA ALA A 94 -5.46 -12.20 0.47
C ALA A 94 -5.39 -11.56 -0.93
N ILE A 95 -4.21 -11.09 -1.35
CA ILE A 95 -4.02 -10.47 -2.67
C ILE A 95 -4.04 -11.51 -3.79
N THR A 96 -3.36 -12.63 -3.59
CA THR A 96 -3.16 -13.64 -4.63
C THR A 96 -4.35 -14.58 -4.80
N ILE A 97 -5.13 -14.81 -3.73
CA ILE A 97 -6.21 -15.80 -3.76
C ILE A 97 -7.39 -15.38 -4.66
N GLY A 98 -7.64 -14.09 -4.86
CA GLY A 98 -8.70 -13.61 -5.74
C GLY A 98 -8.56 -14.16 -7.18
N PRO A 99 -7.46 -13.84 -7.89
CA PRO A 99 -7.17 -14.42 -9.20
C PRO A 99 -7.16 -15.95 -9.22
N ILE A 100 -6.61 -16.59 -8.18
CA ILE A 100 -6.57 -18.06 -8.06
C ILE A 100 -7.99 -18.63 -7.99
N THR A 101 -8.90 -17.98 -7.27
CA THR A 101 -10.29 -18.44 -7.15
C THR A 101 -11.10 -18.23 -8.43
N ASP A 102 -10.77 -17.20 -9.22
CA ASP A 102 -11.37 -17.02 -10.55
C ASP A 102 -10.89 -18.11 -11.53
N PHE A 103 -9.62 -18.56 -11.40
CA PHE A 103 -9.04 -19.56 -12.30
C PHE A 103 -9.33 -21.02 -11.89
N LEU A 104 -9.12 -21.39 -10.63
CA LEU A 104 -9.24 -22.78 -10.14
C LEU A 104 -10.60 -23.08 -9.49
N GLY A 105 -11.48 -22.08 -9.34
CA GLY A 105 -12.71 -22.20 -8.56
C GLY A 105 -12.47 -22.10 -7.05
N ARG A 106 -13.55 -22.16 -6.26
CA ARG A 106 -13.47 -22.01 -4.80
C ARG A 106 -12.86 -23.23 -4.14
N LYS A 107 -13.19 -24.45 -4.58
CA LYS A 107 -12.56 -25.68 -4.05
C LYS A 107 -11.09 -25.77 -4.44
N GLY A 108 -10.73 -25.32 -5.64
CA GLY A 108 -9.34 -25.25 -6.08
C GLY A 108 -8.53 -24.32 -5.18
N ALA A 109 -9.05 -23.13 -4.90
CA ALA A 109 -8.44 -22.19 -3.98
C ALA A 109 -8.27 -22.75 -2.57
N LEU A 110 -9.31 -23.39 -1.99
CA LEU A 110 -9.21 -24.02 -0.66
C LEU A 110 -8.12 -25.11 -0.61
N ARG A 111 -7.93 -25.90 -1.67
CA ARG A 111 -6.84 -26.89 -1.75
C ARG A 111 -5.46 -26.24 -1.73
N VAL A 112 -5.28 -25.16 -2.50
CA VAL A 112 -4.02 -24.41 -2.51
C VAL A 112 -3.75 -23.82 -1.13
N SER A 113 -4.75 -23.21 -0.49
CA SER A 113 -4.63 -22.67 0.87
C SER A 113 -4.21 -23.73 1.89
N CYS A 114 -4.84 -24.91 1.86
CA CYS A 114 -4.48 -26.00 2.76
C CYS A 114 -3.06 -26.53 2.48
N ALA A 115 -2.63 -26.59 1.22
CA ALA A 115 -1.27 -27.03 0.88
C ALA A 115 -0.19 -26.12 1.49
N PHE A 116 -0.40 -24.80 1.45
CA PHE A 116 0.50 -23.84 2.10
C PHE A 116 0.47 -23.96 3.63
N CYS A 117 -0.70 -24.14 4.24
CA CYS A 117 -0.80 -24.38 5.69
C CYS A 117 -0.09 -25.67 6.11
N VAL A 118 -0.29 -26.77 5.38
CA VAL A 118 0.39 -28.06 5.66
C VAL A 118 1.90 -27.91 5.57
N ALA A 119 2.40 -27.28 4.50
CA ALA A 119 3.83 -26.99 4.36
C ALA A 119 4.34 -26.11 5.50
N GLY A 120 3.57 -25.10 5.91
CA GLY A 120 3.92 -24.19 7.00
C GLY A 120 3.99 -24.87 8.36
N TRP A 121 3.00 -25.69 8.73
CA TRP A 121 2.99 -26.43 9.99
C TRP A 121 4.09 -27.47 10.06
N LEU A 122 4.37 -28.18 8.96
CA LEU A 122 5.50 -29.11 8.90
C LEU A 122 6.83 -28.38 9.02
N ALA A 123 6.99 -27.22 8.37
CA ALA A 123 8.18 -26.39 8.50
C ALA A 123 8.38 -25.88 9.95
N ILE A 124 7.30 -25.48 10.64
CA ILE A 124 7.35 -25.12 12.06
C ILE A 124 7.79 -26.33 12.90
N TYR A 125 7.21 -27.51 12.68
CA TYR A 125 7.57 -28.71 13.43
C TYR A 125 9.06 -29.09 13.31
N PHE A 126 9.60 -29.05 12.08
CA PHE A 126 11.00 -29.38 11.80
C PHE A 126 11.97 -28.23 12.02
N SER A 127 11.50 -27.06 12.48
CA SER A 127 12.34 -25.88 12.65
C SER A 127 13.42 -26.08 13.73
N LYS A 128 14.63 -25.63 13.40
CA LYS A 128 15.81 -25.64 14.28
C LYS A 128 16.41 -24.25 14.49
N GLY A 129 15.82 -23.22 13.90
CA GLY A 129 16.28 -21.83 14.01
C GLY A 129 15.25 -20.83 13.49
N ALA A 130 15.47 -19.54 13.79
CA ALA A 130 14.54 -18.43 13.52
C ALA A 130 14.03 -18.41 12.08
N LEU A 131 14.93 -18.47 11.10
CA LEU A 131 14.58 -18.38 9.68
C LEU A 131 13.66 -19.52 9.21
N SER A 132 13.91 -20.76 9.67
CA SER A 132 13.05 -21.91 9.35
C SER A 132 11.65 -21.78 9.97
N LEU A 133 11.59 -21.21 11.17
CA LEU A 133 10.36 -20.96 11.90
C LEU A 133 9.55 -19.84 11.22
N ASP A 134 10.22 -18.77 10.77
CA ASP A 134 9.63 -17.64 10.05
C ASP A 134 9.08 -18.04 8.67
N ILE A 135 9.80 -18.87 7.91
CA ILE A 135 9.31 -19.42 6.64
C ILE A 135 8.03 -20.24 6.87
N GLY A 136 8.00 -21.06 7.92
CA GLY A 136 6.81 -21.81 8.30
C GLY A 136 5.63 -20.90 8.65
N ARG A 137 5.87 -19.82 9.41
CA ARG A 137 4.82 -18.83 9.71
C ARG A 137 4.34 -18.05 8.51
N LEU A 138 5.24 -17.68 7.59
CA LEU A 138 4.86 -17.03 6.34
C LEU A 138 3.90 -17.91 5.53
N ALA A 139 4.18 -19.21 5.43
CA ALA A 139 3.34 -20.16 4.71
C ALA A 139 1.98 -20.42 5.38
N THR A 140 1.94 -20.60 6.70
CA THR A 140 0.65 -20.68 7.45
C THR A 140 -0.14 -19.38 7.34
N GLY A 141 0.55 -18.24 7.34
CA GLY A 141 -0.02 -16.91 7.12
C GLY A 141 -0.69 -16.78 5.76
N TYR A 142 -0.03 -17.25 4.69
CA TYR A 142 -0.61 -17.28 3.34
C TYR A 142 -1.96 -18.02 3.31
N GLY A 143 -2.01 -19.22 3.90
CA GLY A 143 -3.25 -19.98 3.99
C GLY A 143 -4.33 -19.26 4.79
N MET A 144 -3.97 -18.69 5.94
CA MET A 144 -4.86 -17.87 6.77
C MET A 144 -5.48 -16.69 5.99
N GLY A 145 -4.65 -15.93 5.25
CA GLY A 145 -5.12 -14.83 4.40
C GLY A 145 -6.06 -15.31 3.30
N ALA A 146 -5.75 -16.45 2.69
CA ALA A 146 -6.59 -17.05 1.68
C ALA A 146 -7.96 -17.51 2.22
N PHE A 147 -7.99 -18.18 3.40
CA PHE A 147 -9.24 -18.61 4.02
C PHE A 147 -10.16 -17.45 4.41
N SER A 148 -9.58 -16.33 4.85
CA SER A 148 -10.33 -15.12 5.24
C SER A 148 -11.23 -14.58 4.12
N TYR A 149 -10.86 -14.84 2.86
CA TYR A 149 -11.64 -14.44 1.69
C TYR A 149 -12.46 -15.60 1.12
N VAL A 150 -11.87 -16.77 0.92
CA VAL A 150 -12.51 -17.86 0.15
C VAL A 150 -13.69 -18.47 0.90
N VAL A 151 -13.58 -18.66 2.22
CA VAL A 151 -14.62 -19.35 2.98
C VAL A 151 -15.93 -18.55 3.04
N PRO A 152 -15.94 -17.26 3.42
CA PRO A 152 -17.18 -16.47 3.43
C PRO A 152 -17.83 -16.38 2.05
N VAL A 153 -17.01 -16.25 0.99
CA VAL A 153 -17.50 -16.19 -0.39
C VAL A 153 -18.13 -17.51 -0.80
N PHE A 154 -17.47 -18.64 -0.53
CA PHE A 154 -18.01 -19.96 -0.86
C PHE A 154 -19.34 -20.23 -0.14
N ILE A 155 -19.43 -19.92 1.16
CA ILE A 155 -20.67 -20.04 1.95
C ILE A 155 -21.78 -19.16 1.34
N ALA A 156 -21.47 -17.92 0.99
CA ALA A 156 -22.46 -17.01 0.40
C ALA A 156 -22.96 -17.49 -0.98
N GLU A 157 -22.13 -18.18 -1.75
CA GLU A 157 -22.46 -18.71 -3.08
C GLU A 157 -23.29 -20.01 -3.03
N ILE A 158 -23.16 -20.84 -1.99
CA ILE A 158 -23.91 -22.10 -1.85
C ILE A 158 -25.18 -21.96 -0.98
N ALA A 159 -25.19 -21.00 -0.04
CA ALA A 159 -26.26 -20.84 0.93
C ALA A 159 -27.53 -20.22 0.30
N PRO A 160 -28.72 -20.77 0.63
CA PRO A 160 -29.99 -20.15 0.22
C PRO A 160 -30.19 -18.79 0.92
N LYS A 161 -30.97 -17.90 0.27
CA LYS A 161 -31.13 -16.49 0.68
C LYS A 161 -31.55 -16.34 2.17
N ASN A 162 -32.38 -17.25 2.68
CA ASN A 162 -32.90 -17.26 4.06
C ASN A 162 -31.91 -17.77 5.13
N LEU A 163 -30.90 -18.58 4.76
CA LEU A 163 -29.92 -19.13 5.71
C LEU A 163 -28.53 -18.48 5.60
N ARG A 164 -28.31 -17.66 4.57
CA ARG A 164 -27.01 -17.06 4.27
C ARG A 164 -26.41 -16.31 5.46
N GLY A 165 -27.18 -15.45 6.14
CA GLY A 165 -26.70 -14.70 7.30
C GLY A 165 -26.20 -15.61 8.43
N ARG A 166 -27.01 -16.62 8.79
CA ARG A 166 -26.67 -17.58 9.84
C ARG A 166 -25.46 -18.44 9.50
N LEU A 167 -25.35 -18.92 8.27
CA LEU A 167 -24.21 -19.73 7.83
C LEU A 167 -22.91 -18.90 7.74
N THR A 168 -23.00 -17.64 7.32
CA THR A 168 -21.85 -16.72 7.35
C THR A 168 -21.41 -16.41 8.79
N ALA A 169 -22.32 -16.32 9.76
CA ALA A 169 -21.95 -16.12 11.16
C ALA A 169 -21.14 -17.29 11.75
N ILE A 170 -21.38 -18.52 11.29
CA ILE A 170 -20.60 -19.71 11.69
C ILE A 170 -19.12 -19.55 11.33
N ASN A 171 -18.79 -18.86 10.23
CA ASN A 171 -17.41 -18.57 9.86
C ASN A 171 -16.65 -17.87 11.01
N GLN A 172 -17.22 -16.81 11.58
CA GLN A 172 -16.60 -16.07 12.68
C GLN A 172 -16.48 -16.91 13.94
N LEU A 173 -17.53 -17.68 14.27
CA LEU A 173 -17.53 -18.56 15.43
C LEU A 173 -16.43 -19.62 15.32
N MET A 174 -16.21 -20.18 14.14
CA MET A 174 -15.18 -21.19 13.89
C MET A 174 -13.76 -20.62 14.01
N ILE A 175 -13.53 -19.38 13.57
CA ILE A 175 -12.24 -18.68 13.77
C ILE A 175 -11.94 -18.56 15.25
N ILE A 176 -12.91 -18.09 16.03
CA ILE A 176 -12.72 -17.86 17.46
C ILE A 176 -12.60 -19.18 18.22
N SER A 177 -13.33 -20.21 17.79
CA SER A 177 -13.18 -21.57 18.31
C SER A 177 -11.78 -22.12 18.04
N GLY A 178 -11.21 -21.89 16.85
CA GLY A 178 -9.83 -22.27 16.51
C GLY A 178 -8.79 -21.56 17.38
N VAL A 179 -8.93 -20.25 17.59
CA VAL A 179 -8.05 -19.49 18.52
C VAL A 179 -8.13 -20.07 19.93
N SER A 180 -9.35 -20.29 20.42
CA SER A 180 -9.63 -20.72 21.78
C SER A 180 -9.12 -22.14 22.07
N ILE A 181 -9.34 -23.06 21.13
CA ILE A 181 -8.84 -24.44 21.26
C ILE A 181 -7.31 -24.46 21.17
N SER A 182 -6.69 -23.64 20.30
CA SER A 182 -5.23 -23.50 20.29
C SER A 182 -4.66 -22.98 21.61
N PHE A 183 -5.34 -22.05 22.28
CA PHE A 183 -4.94 -21.58 23.61
C PHE A 183 -5.04 -22.68 24.67
N ILE A 184 -6.15 -23.42 24.70
CA ILE A 184 -6.36 -24.50 25.68
C ILE A 184 -5.36 -25.64 25.44
N ILE A 185 -5.26 -26.14 24.21
CA ILE A 185 -4.35 -27.25 23.87
C ILE A 185 -2.89 -26.82 24.02
N GLY A 186 -2.54 -25.58 23.65
CA GLY A 186 -1.18 -25.06 23.74
C GLY A 186 -0.65 -24.96 25.17
N VAL A 187 -1.52 -24.96 26.18
CA VAL A 187 -1.12 -25.09 27.60
C VAL A 187 -0.83 -26.55 27.98
N LEU A 188 -1.45 -27.52 27.29
CA LEU A 188 -1.40 -28.95 27.62
C LEU A 188 -0.29 -29.71 26.88
N VAL A 189 0.13 -29.24 25.70
CA VAL A 189 1.07 -29.95 24.81
C VAL A 189 2.26 -29.08 24.43
N SER A 190 3.34 -29.71 23.97
CA SER A 190 4.51 -28.97 23.47
C SER A 190 4.18 -28.18 22.20
N TRP A 191 4.91 -27.09 21.94
CA TRP A 191 4.69 -26.26 20.75
C TRP A 191 4.80 -27.04 19.44
N ARG A 192 5.70 -28.04 19.37
CA ARG A 192 5.81 -28.94 18.21
C ARG A 192 4.59 -29.84 18.05
N ALA A 193 4.06 -30.40 19.14
CA ALA A 193 2.83 -31.19 19.08
C ALA A 193 1.63 -30.33 18.69
N LEU A 194 1.55 -29.08 19.18
CA LEU A 194 0.52 -28.13 18.79
C LEU A 194 0.58 -27.82 17.28
N ALA A 195 1.77 -27.72 16.69
CA ALA A 195 1.94 -27.53 15.25
C ALA A 195 1.40 -28.72 14.44
N LEU A 196 1.59 -29.96 14.91
CA LEU A 196 1.02 -31.15 14.28
C LEU A 196 -0.50 -31.20 14.40
N ILE A 197 -1.08 -30.74 15.52
CA ILE A 197 -2.52 -30.63 15.70
C ILE A 197 -3.12 -29.62 14.69
N GLY A 198 -2.38 -28.57 14.33
CA GLY A 198 -2.72 -27.63 13.25
C GLY A 198 -2.84 -28.28 11.86
N LEU A 199 -2.36 -29.51 11.65
CA LEU A 199 -2.56 -30.22 10.38
C LEU A 199 -3.96 -30.85 10.27
N VAL A 200 -4.64 -31.10 11.40
CA VAL A 200 -5.92 -31.81 11.44
C VAL A 200 -7.01 -31.06 10.65
N PRO A 201 -7.22 -29.74 10.84
CA PRO A 201 -8.24 -29.01 10.08
C PRO A 201 -7.94 -28.96 8.58
N CYS A 202 -6.66 -28.88 8.21
CA CYS A 202 -6.21 -28.96 6.82
C CYS A 202 -6.55 -30.31 6.19
N ALA A 203 -6.27 -31.41 6.89
CA ALA A 203 -6.58 -32.77 6.42
C ALA A 203 -8.09 -32.98 6.25
N VAL A 204 -8.89 -32.53 7.22
CA VAL A 204 -10.35 -32.57 7.16
C VAL A 204 -10.88 -31.75 5.98
N THR A 205 -10.32 -30.57 5.75
CA THR A 205 -10.72 -29.71 4.63
C THR A 205 -10.37 -30.36 3.28
N ILE A 206 -9.12 -30.83 3.10
CA ILE A 206 -8.67 -31.49 1.86
C ILE A 206 -9.54 -32.73 1.56
N PHE A 207 -9.79 -33.57 2.57
CA PHE A 207 -10.62 -34.76 2.41
C PHE A 207 -12.09 -34.41 2.14
N GLY A 208 -12.65 -33.47 2.90
CA GLY A 208 -14.01 -32.99 2.74
C GLY A 208 -14.28 -32.38 1.36
N LEU A 209 -13.27 -31.73 0.76
CA LEU A 209 -13.37 -31.15 -0.57
C LEU A 209 -13.64 -32.19 -1.68
N PHE A 210 -13.38 -33.48 -1.47
CA PHE A 210 -13.75 -34.51 -2.46
C PHE A 210 -15.26 -34.76 -2.53
N PHE A 211 -15.99 -34.54 -1.44
CA PHE A 211 -17.41 -34.91 -1.33
C PHE A 211 -18.37 -33.77 -1.70
N ILE A 212 -17.92 -32.51 -1.56
CA ILE A 212 -18.76 -31.32 -1.76
C ILE A 212 -18.73 -30.83 -3.23
N PRO A 213 -19.82 -30.21 -3.74
CA PRO A 213 -19.82 -29.59 -5.06
C PRO A 213 -19.04 -28.27 -5.09
N GLU A 214 -18.64 -27.83 -6.29
CA GLU A 214 -18.04 -26.50 -6.53
C GLU A 214 -19.13 -25.41 -6.54
N SER A 215 -18.74 -24.14 -6.42
CA SER A 215 -19.67 -23.00 -6.46
C SER A 215 -20.49 -22.96 -7.76
N PRO A 216 -21.84 -23.00 -7.69
CA PRO A 216 -22.69 -22.89 -8.86
C PRO A 216 -22.48 -21.58 -9.64
N ARG A 217 -22.25 -20.46 -8.93
CA ARG A 217 -22.03 -19.15 -9.55
C ARG A 217 -20.72 -19.08 -10.35
N TRP A 218 -19.67 -19.75 -9.88
CA TRP A 218 -18.40 -19.84 -10.62
C TRP A 218 -18.53 -20.76 -11.85
N LEU A 219 -19.26 -21.88 -11.72
CA LEU A 219 -19.53 -22.79 -12.84
C LEU A 219 -20.35 -22.13 -13.95
N ALA A 220 -21.37 -21.35 -13.57
CA ALA A 220 -22.14 -20.54 -14.52
C ALA A 220 -21.27 -19.47 -15.20
N LYS A 221 -20.41 -18.76 -14.45
CA LYS A 221 -19.47 -17.75 -15.00
C LYS A 221 -18.45 -18.35 -15.98
N THR A 222 -18.04 -19.60 -15.77
CA THR A 222 -17.07 -20.30 -16.64
C THR A 222 -17.72 -20.99 -17.85
N GLY A 223 -19.04 -20.88 -18.00
CA GLY A 223 -19.78 -21.46 -19.13
C GLY A 223 -19.98 -22.98 -19.04
N ARG A 224 -19.75 -23.59 -17.87
CA ARG A 224 -19.88 -25.04 -17.65
C ARG A 224 -21.30 -25.43 -17.25
N GLN A 225 -22.26 -25.28 -18.17
CA GLN A 225 -23.70 -25.41 -17.88
C GLN A 225 -24.10 -26.75 -17.23
N ARG A 226 -23.56 -27.88 -17.72
CA ARG A 226 -23.86 -29.22 -17.16
C ARG A 226 -23.37 -29.37 -15.71
N GLU A 227 -22.16 -28.90 -15.41
CA GLU A 227 -21.60 -28.96 -14.06
C GLU A 227 -22.34 -28.02 -13.11
N PHE A 228 -22.77 -26.85 -13.61
CA PHE A 228 -23.57 -25.88 -12.88
C PHE A 228 -24.91 -26.47 -12.41
N GLU A 229 -25.69 -27.06 -13.31
CA GLU A 229 -26.97 -27.69 -12.99
C GLU A 229 -26.79 -28.86 -12.02
N MET A 230 -25.77 -29.70 -12.24
CA MET A 230 -25.44 -30.81 -11.32
C MET A 230 -25.05 -30.31 -9.92
N ALA A 231 -24.27 -29.24 -9.81
CA ALA A 231 -23.87 -28.67 -8.53
C ALA A 231 -25.07 -28.08 -7.78
N LEU A 232 -25.96 -27.38 -8.47
CA LEU A 232 -27.17 -26.80 -7.91
C LEU A 232 -28.16 -27.88 -7.46
N GLN A 233 -28.39 -28.92 -8.28
CA GLN A 233 -29.21 -30.08 -7.93
C GLN A 233 -28.64 -30.83 -6.72
N LYS A 234 -27.31 -30.99 -6.64
CA LYS A 234 -26.66 -31.66 -5.50
C LYS A 234 -26.80 -30.84 -4.20
N LEU A 235 -26.82 -29.50 -4.27
CA LEU A 235 -26.99 -28.62 -3.11
C LEU A 235 -28.45 -28.54 -2.63
N ARG A 236 -29.43 -28.57 -3.55
CA ARG A 236 -30.87 -28.43 -3.23
C ARG A 236 -31.60 -29.76 -3.02
N GLY A 237 -31.06 -30.86 -3.57
CA GLY A 237 -31.63 -32.21 -3.52
C GLY A 237 -32.02 -32.69 -4.92
N LYS A 238 -32.01 -34.02 -5.12
CA LYS A 238 -32.23 -34.65 -6.44
C LYS A 238 -33.58 -34.29 -7.08
N ASP A 239 -34.60 -33.97 -6.30
CA ASP A 239 -35.97 -33.70 -6.76
C ASP A 239 -36.38 -32.23 -6.60
N ALA A 240 -35.43 -31.33 -6.29
CA ALA A 240 -35.72 -29.92 -6.14
C ALA A 240 -35.84 -29.22 -7.50
N ASP A 241 -36.82 -28.33 -7.66
CA ASP A 241 -36.91 -27.44 -8.81
C ASP A 241 -35.83 -26.36 -8.72
N ILE A 242 -34.83 -26.45 -9.60
CA ILE A 242 -33.71 -25.51 -9.69
C ILE A 242 -33.89 -24.48 -10.80
N SER A 243 -34.92 -24.58 -11.65
CA SER A 243 -35.03 -23.81 -12.89
C SER A 243 -35.11 -22.30 -12.62
N HIS A 244 -35.86 -21.89 -11.59
CA HIS A 244 -35.97 -20.48 -11.21
C HIS A 244 -34.66 -19.91 -10.63
N GLU A 245 -34.00 -20.62 -9.70
CA GLU A 245 -32.73 -20.17 -9.11
C GLU A 245 -31.60 -20.17 -10.16
N ALA A 246 -31.61 -21.13 -11.08
CA ALA A 246 -30.65 -21.19 -12.19
C ALA A 246 -30.81 -19.99 -13.13
N ALA A 247 -32.05 -19.65 -13.51
CA ALA A 247 -32.35 -18.50 -14.35
C ALA A 247 -31.93 -17.17 -13.68
N GLU A 248 -32.23 -16.98 -12.39
CA GLU A 248 -31.78 -15.80 -11.63
C GLU A 248 -30.25 -15.65 -11.64
N ILE A 249 -29.51 -16.74 -11.44
CA ILE A 249 -28.04 -16.71 -11.44
C ILE A 249 -27.50 -16.37 -12.84
N GLN A 250 -28.10 -16.95 -13.88
CA GLN A 250 -27.70 -16.72 -15.27
C GLN A 250 -27.95 -15.26 -15.69
N ASP A 251 -29.13 -14.72 -15.36
CA ASP A 251 -29.50 -13.33 -15.65
C ASP A 251 -28.63 -12.34 -14.86
N TYR A 252 -28.31 -12.66 -13.60
CA TYR A 252 -27.38 -11.88 -12.78
C TYR A 252 -25.97 -11.82 -13.39
N ILE A 253 -25.46 -12.94 -13.93
CA ILE A 253 -24.16 -13.01 -14.59
C ILE A 253 -24.17 -12.22 -15.91
N LEU A 254 -25.23 -12.37 -16.72
CA LEU A 254 -25.41 -11.61 -17.95
C LEU A 254 -25.46 -10.09 -17.69
N THR A 255 -26.11 -9.67 -16.62
CA THR A 255 -26.15 -8.28 -16.17
C THR A 255 -24.77 -7.80 -15.71
N LEU A 256 -24.02 -8.64 -14.99
CA LEU A 256 -22.64 -8.35 -14.59
C LEU A 256 -21.66 -8.24 -15.76
N ASP A 257 -21.83 -9.05 -16.81
CA ASP A 257 -21.01 -8.97 -18.03
C ASP A 257 -21.33 -7.71 -18.86
N ARG A 258 -22.58 -7.21 -18.78
CA ARG A 258 -22.98 -5.93 -19.37
C ARG A 258 -22.44 -4.72 -18.60
N LEU A 259 -22.14 -4.87 -17.31
CA LEU A 259 -21.57 -3.80 -16.50
C LEU A 259 -20.06 -3.63 -16.78
N PRO A 260 -19.55 -2.39 -16.85
CA PRO A 260 -18.12 -2.17 -17.02
C PRO A 260 -17.36 -2.75 -15.82
N LYS A 261 -16.45 -3.70 -16.09
CA LYS A 261 -15.59 -4.30 -15.06
C LYS A 261 -14.83 -3.21 -14.31
N ALA A 262 -15.17 -3.04 -13.04
CA ALA A 262 -14.55 -2.05 -12.18
C ALA A 262 -13.08 -2.40 -11.94
N LYS A 263 -12.29 -1.36 -11.66
CA LYS A 263 -10.87 -1.42 -11.28
C LYS A 263 -10.73 -1.04 -9.82
N LEU A 264 -9.65 -1.50 -9.17
CA LEU A 264 -9.28 -1.06 -7.82
C LEU A 264 -9.18 0.48 -7.71
N LEU A 265 -8.85 1.15 -8.81
CA LEU A 265 -8.77 2.60 -8.89
C LEU A 265 -10.13 3.29 -9.01
N ASP A 266 -11.19 2.57 -9.42
CA ASP A 266 -12.54 3.10 -9.42
C ASP A 266 -13.02 3.32 -7.98
N LEU A 267 -12.44 2.62 -6.99
CA LEU A 267 -12.69 2.83 -5.56
C LEU A 267 -12.41 4.27 -5.10
N PHE A 268 -11.49 4.97 -5.77
CA PHE A 268 -11.12 6.35 -5.43
C PHE A 268 -11.95 7.40 -6.18
N GLN A 269 -12.95 7.00 -6.97
CA GLN A 269 -13.89 7.93 -7.56
C GLN A 269 -14.82 8.49 -6.48
N ARG A 270 -15.20 9.78 -6.60
CA ARG A 270 -16.03 10.49 -5.61
C ARG A 270 -17.33 9.75 -5.25
N ARG A 271 -17.89 9.00 -6.19
CA ARG A 271 -19.08 8.15 -6.04
C ARG A 271 -18.89 6.98 -5.06
N TYR A 272 -17.70 6.38 -5.03
CA TYR A 272 -17.42 5.18 -4.22
C TYR A 272 -16.52 5.49 -3.02
N LEU A 273 -15.89 6.67 -3.01
CA LEU A 273 -14.94 7.09 -1.98
C LEU A 273 -15.52 7.04 -0.57
N ARG A 274 -16.79 7.40 -0.36
CA ARG A 274 -17.44 7.28 0.96
C ARG A 274 -17.53 5.83 1.42
N SER A 275 -18.06 4.93 0.61
CA SER A 275 -18.13 3.49 0.89
C SER A 275 -16.77 2.90 1.23
N VAL A 276 -15.73 3.31 0.48
CA VAL A 276 -14.36 2.86 0.67
C VAL A 276 -13.75 3.44 1.94
N MET A 277 -13.97 4.73 2.23
CA MET A 277 -13.51 5.36 3.47
C MET A 277 -14.15 4.70 4.70
N ILE A 278 -15.44 4.38 4.69
CA ILE A 278 -16.09 3.66 5.79
C ILE A 278 -15.46 2.28 5.99
N ALA A 279 -15.40 1.49 4.93
CA ALA A 279 -14.89 0.12 5.01
C ALA A 279 -13.41 0.07 5.43
N VAL A 280 -12.55 0.85 4.76
CA VAL A 280 -11.12 0.90 5.06
C VAL A 280 -10.87 1.54 6.43
N GLY A 281 -11.58 2.62 6.77
CA GLY A 281 -11.44 3.27 8.08
C GLY A 281 -11.79 2.32 9.23
N LEU A 282 -12.89 1.57 9.12
CA LEU A 282 -13.25 0.56 10.12
C LEU A 282 -12.18 -0.53 10.26
N MET A 283 -11.59 -1.00 9.14
CA MET A 283 -10.50 -1.99 9.17
C MET A 283 -9.23 -1.43 9.82
N VAL A 284 -8.86 -0.19 9.53
CA VAL A 284 -7.69 0.47 10.14
C VAL A 284 -7.88 0.58 11.65
N PHE A 285 -9.02 1.12 12.11
CA PHE A 285 -9.29 1.27 13.54
C PHE A 285 -9.42 -0.07 14.26
N GLN A 286 -9.98 -1.09 13.61
CA GLN A 286 -10.03 -2.44 14.15
C GLN A 286 -8.64 -2.99 14.46
N GLN A 287 -7.66 -2.74 13.58
CA GLN A 287 -6.32 -3.33 13.70
C GLN A 287 -5.38 -2.48 14.55
N LEU A 288 -5.34 -1.16 14.33
CA LEU A 288 -4.52 -0.23 15.12
C LEU A 288 -5.01 -0.07 16.55
N GLY A 289 -6.26 -0.45 16.83
CA GLY A 289 -6.81 -0.53 18.19
C GLY A 289 -6.13 -1.56 19.09
N GLY A 290 -5.21 -2.38 18.57
CA GLY A 290 -4.29 -3.23 19.35
C GLY A 290 -4.60 -4.73 19.33
N ILE A 291 -5.65 -5.19 18.62
CA ILE A 291 -6.21 -6.53 18.84
C ILE A 291 -5.22 -7.66 18.57
N ASN A 292 -4.45 -7.61 17.47
CA ASN A 292 -3.50 -8.69 17.17
C ASN A 292 -2.29 -8.66 18.10
N GLY A 293 -1.86 -7.48 18.54
CA GLY A 293 -0.84 -7.35 19.58
C GLY A 293 -1.31 -7.98 20.89
N VAL A 294 -2.52 -7.64 21.34
CA VAL A 294 -3.11 -8.23 22.54
C VAL A 294 -3.30 -9.75 22.38
N CYS A 295 -3.84 -10.22 21.26
CA CYS A 295 -4.14 -11.63 21.03
C CYS A 295 -2.87 -12.49 20.91
N PHE A 296 -1.85 -12.05 20.17
CA PHE A 296 -0.61 -12.82 19.98
C PHE A 296 0.24 -12.89 21.24
N TYR A 297 0.17 -11.87 22.11
CA TYR A 297 1.03 -11.76 23.28
C TYR A 297 0.28 -11.82 24.62
N VAL A 298 -0.97 -12.30 24.64
CA VAL A 298 -1.82 -12.31 25.85
C VAL A 298 -1.19 -13.06 27.02
N SER A 299 -0.53 -14.20 26.78
CA SER A 299 0.21 -14.95 27.81
C SER A 299 1.24 -14.09 28.52
N ASN A 300 2.02 -13.34 27.73
CA ASN A 300 3.05 -12.42 28.23
C ASN A 300 2.44 -11.20 28.94
N ILE A 301 1.28 -10.70 28.48
CA ILE A 301 0.59 -9.59 29.18
C ILE A 301 0.13 -10.05 30.58
N PHE A 302 -0.43 -11.26 30.71
CA PHE A 302 -0.81 -11.80 32.02
C PHE A 302 0.40 -12.05 32.92
N GLU A 303 1.46 -12.63 32.38
CA GLU A 303 2.71 -12.86 33.12
C GLU A 303 3.33 -11.52 33.59
N GLN A 304 3.38 -10.52 32.72
CA GLN A 304 3.81 -9.16 33.08
C GLN A 304 2.85 -8.45 34.03
N ALA A 305 1.58 -8.85 34.11
CA ALA A 305 0.65 -8.34 35.12
C ALA A 305 0.79 -9.05 36.48
N GLY A 306 1.56 -10.13 36.57
CA GLY A 306 1.67 -10.97 37.78
C GLY A 306 0.53 -11.99 37.93
N PHE A 307 -0.15 -12.34 36.84
CA PHE A 307 -1.19 -13.36 36.79
C PHE A 307 -0.70 -14.63 36.09
N SER A 308 -1.28 -15.79 36.42
CA SER A 308 -0.95 -17.05 35.75
C SER A 308 -1.31 -16.96 34.26
N SER A 309 -0.30 -17.08 33.39
CA SER A 309 -0.49 -17.04 31.93
C SER A 309 -1.45 -18.13 31.45
N SER A 310 -1.34 -19.35 31.98
CA SER A 310 -2.19 -20.49 31.65
C SER A 310 -3.66 -20.28 32.05
N VAL A 311 -3.93 -19.82 33.28
CA VAL A 311 -5.30 -19.57 33.74
C VAL A 311 -5.91 -18.39 32.98
N GLY A 312 -5.11 -17.35 32.72
CA GLY A 312 -5.53 -16.16 31.98
C GLY A 312 -5.91 -16.48 30.53
N THR A 313 -5.08 -17.24 29.80
CA THR A 313 -5.35 -17.62 28.41
C THR A 313 -6.56 -18.54 28.28
N ILE A 314 -6.75 -19.48 29.21
CA ILE A 314 -7.95 -20.35 29.25
C ILE A 314 -9.21 -19.52 29.51
N THR A 315 -9.17 -18.59 30.46
CA THR A 315 -10.31 -17.72 30.79
C THR A 315 -10.66 -16.82 29.60
N TYR A 316 -9.64 -16.24 28.95
CA TYR A 316 -9.78 -15.48 27.71
C TYR A 316 -10.47 -16.32 26.63
N ALA A 317 -10.01 -17.54 26.39
CA ALA A 317 -10.54 -18.44 25.37
C ALA A 317 -12.03 -18.76 25.59
N ILE A 318 -12.40 -19.14 26.82
CA ILE A 318 -13.79 -19.46 27.18
C ILE A 318 -14.70 -18.24 26.98
N LEU A 319 -14.29 -17.08 27.50
CA LEU A 319 -15.06 -15.85 27.38
C LEU A 319 -15.27 -15.46 25.90
N GLN A 320 -14.21 -15.56 25.09
CA GLN A 320 -14.25 -15.15 23.69
C GLN A 320 -15.29 -15.96 22.89
N VAL A 321 -15.36 -17.29 23.08
CA VAL A 321 -16.36 -18.15 22.42
C VAL A 321 -17.78 -17.79 22.85
N VAL A 322 -18.02 -17.66 24.15
CA VAL A 322 -19.35 -17.36 24.71
C VAL A 322 -19.85 -16.00 24.22
N VAL A 323 -19.03 -14.96 24.35
CA VAL A 323 -19.41 -13.60 23.96
C VAL A 323 -19.64 -13.50 22.45
N THR A 324 -18.82 -14.18 21.64
CA THR A 324 -19.01 -14.21 20.18
C THR A 324 -20.31 -14.90 19.79
N ALA A 325 -20.66 -16.02 20.43
CA ALA A 325 -21.90 -16.72 20.16
C ALA A 325 -23.13 -15.85 20.50
N VAL A 326 -23.09 -15.13 21.62
CA VAL A 326 -24.12 -14.17 22.01
C VAL A 326 -24.17 -13.00 21.01
N ALA A 327 -23.03 -12.40 20.66
CA ALA A 327 -22.93 -11.30 19.71
C ALA A 327 -23.52 -11.66 18.35
N ALA A 328 -23.21 -12.85 17.84
CA ALA A 328 -23.75 -13.35 16.58
C ALA A 328 -25.29 -13.45 16.60
N SER A 329 -25.89 -13.83 17.73
CA SER A 329 -27.36 -13.90 17.88
C SER A 329 -28.05 -12.53 18.00
N VAL A 330 -27.34 -11.53 18.55
CA VAL A 330 -27.85 -10.16 18.77
C VAL A 330 -27.66 -9.28 17.54
N MET A 331 -26.71 -9.63 16.66
CA MET A 331 -26.27 -8.80 15.55
C MET A 331 -27.38 -8.40 14.57
N ASP A 332 -28.36 -9.29 14.39
CA ASP A 332 -29.48 -9.07 13.48
C ASP A 332 -30.61 -8.22 14.10
N LYS A 333 -30.60 -8.04 15.44
CA LYS A 333 -31.62 -7.28 16.17
C LYS A 333 -31.20 -5.85 16.54
N ALA A 334 -29.93 -5.66 16.93
CA ALA A 334 -29.45 -4.39 17.50
C ALA A 334 -28.97 -3.36 16.45
N GLY A 335 -28.83 -3.77 15.18
CA GLY A 335 -28.26 -2.95 14.12
C GLY A 335 -26.73 -2.81 14.22
N ARG A 336 -26.09 -2.49 13.08
CA ARG A 336 -24.61 -2.51 12.97
C ARG A 336 -23.91 -1.35 13.70
N LYS A 337 -24.47 -0.13 13.61
CA LYS A 337 -23.87 1.09 14.19
C LYS A 337 -23.81 1.06 15.73
N PRO A 338 -24.90 0.72 16.46
CA PRO A 338 -24.85 0.64 17.92
C PRO A 338 -23.84 -0.40 18.41
N LEU A 339 -23.73 -1.55 17.75
CA LEU A 339 -22.77 -2.59 18.10
C LEU A 339 -21.31 -2.14 17.96
N ILE A 340 -20.98 -1.41 16.89
CA ILE A 340 -19.63 -0.84 16.72
C ILE A 340 -19.33 0.17 17.83
N LEU A 341 -20.28 1.06 18.17
CA LEU A 341 -20.08 2.07 19.21
C LEU A 341 -19.90 1.44 20.59
N VAL A 342 -20.76 0.49 20.97
CA VAL A 342 -20.64 -0.24 22.25
C VAL A 342 -19.30 -0.99 22.31
N SER A 343 -18.94 -1.66 21.23
CA SER A 343 -17.66 -2.36 21.12
C SER A 343 -16.47 -1.42 21.27
N ALA A 344 -16.45 -0.29 20.57
CA ALA A 344 -15.37 0.69 20.65
C ALA A 344 -15.28 1.35 22.04
N SER A 345 -16.41 1.68 22.68
CA SER A 345 -16.42 2.17 24.06
C SER A 345 -15.87 1.15 25.06
N GLY A 346 -16.24 -0.13 24.88
CA GLY A 346 -15.71 -1.21 25.71
C GLY A 346 -14.22 -1.49 25.47
N LEU A 347 -13.71 -1.31 24.24
CA LEU A 347 -12.28 -1.34 23.93
C LEU A 347 -11.52 -0.22 24.64
N VAL A 348 -12.04 1.02 24.61
CA VAL A 348 -11.45 2.15 25.35
C VAL A 348 -11.40 1.83 26.84
N LEU A 349 -12.50 1.35 27.42
CA LEU A 349 -12.57 1.00 28.84
C LEU A 349 -11.56 -0.10 29.19
N GLY A 350 -11.52 -1.20 28.42
CA GLY A 350 -10.60 -2.31 28.65
C GLY A 350 -9.13 -1.89 28.53
N SER A 351 -8.81 -1.06 27.53
CA SER A 351 -7.46 -0.49 27.37
C SER A 351 -7.09 0.43 28.54
N LEU A 352 -7.98 1.32 28.98
CA LEU A 352 -7.72 2.21 30.12
C LEU A 352 -7.53 1.44 31.42
N LEU A 353 -8.35 0.43 31.69
CA LEU A 353 -8.19 -0.42 32.89
C LEU A 353 -6.85 -1.16 32.88
N THR A 354 -6.44 -1.68 31.73
CA THR A 354 -5.15 -2.35 31.57
C THR A 354 -3.99 -1.36 31.72
N ALA A 355 -4.13 -0.14 31.19
CA ALA A 355 -3.15 0.94 31.37
C ALA A 355 -3.01 1.34 32.84
N ILE A 356 -4.13 1.54 33.55
CA ILE A 356 -4.14 1.86 34.98
C ILE A 356 -3.44 0.75 35.78
N SER A 357 -3.71 -0.51 35.45
CA SER A 357 -3.03 -1.65 36.07
C SER A 357 -1.50 -1.56 35.93
N PHE A 358 -1.00 -1.39 34.71
CA PHE A 358 0.45 -1.27 34.49
C PHE A 358 1.04 0.00 35.11
N PHE A 359 0.29 1.10 35.14
CA PHE A 359 0.72 2.33 35.80
C PHE A 359 0.90 2.12 37.31
N LEU A 360 -0.09 1.49 37.95
CA LEU A 360 -0.05 1.11 39.37
C LEU A 360 1.13 0.16 39.65
N LYS A 361 1.38 -0.80 38.76
CA LYS A 361 2.52 -1.71 38.86
C LYS A 361 3.86 -0.98 38.83
N VAL A 362 4.05 -0.08 37.86
CA VAL A 362 5.30 0.66 37.65
C VAL A 362 5.61 1.61 38.82
N HIS A 363 4.58 2.18 39.45
CA HIS A 363 4.72 3.09 40.59
C HIS A 363 4.59 2.40 41.95
N GLU A 364 4.58 1.05 41.98
CA GLU A 364 4.43 0.23 43.19
C GLU A 364 3.20 0.57 44.06
N LEU A 365 2.14 1.09 43.44
CA LEU A 365 0.89 1.44 44.09
C LEU A 365 -0.09 0.26 44.01
N ALA A 366 -0.64 -0.20 45.14
CA ALA A 366 -1.70 -1.20 45.21
C ALA A 366 -1.45 -2.50 44.40
N LEU A 367 -0.28 -3.12 44.61
CA LEU A 367 0.20 -4.33 43.91
C LEU A 367 -0.77 -5.53 43.95
N THR A 368 -1.65 -5.61 44.95
CA THR A 368 -2.68 -6.66 45.06
C THR A 368 -3.83 -6.50 44.06
N ALA A 369 -4.13 -5.27 43.64
CA ALA A 369 -5.20 -4.96 42.68
C ALA A 369 -4.72 -5.04 41.22
N THR A 370 -3.41 -4.91 40.98
CA THR A 370 -2.80 -4.91 39.64
C THR A 370 -3.19 -6.13 38.79
N PRO A 371 -3.00 -7.39 39.22
CA PRO A 371 -3.31 -8.53 38.35
C PRO A 371 -4.81 -8.61 38.03
N ILE A 372 -5.67 -8.27 38.99
CA ILE A 372 -7.13 -8.29 38.84
C ILE A 372 -7.57 -7.24 37.82
N LEU A 373 -7.02 -6.03 37.88
CA LEU A 373 -7.32 -4.94 36.94
C LEU A 373 -6.85 -5.24 35.52
N ALA A 374 -5.63 -5.80 35.36
CA ALA A 374 -5.14 -6.22 34.06
C ALA A 374 -6.01 -7.32 33.43
N VAL A 375 -6.35 -8.36 34.21
CA VAL A 375 -7.20 -9.45 33.73
C VAL A 375 -8.58 -8.93 33.36
N THR A 376 -9.21 -8.16 34.25
CA THR A 376 -10.53 -7.57 33.99
C THR A 376 -10.51 -6.66 32.77
N GLY A 377 -9.46 -5.82 32.62
CA GLY A 377 -9.28 -4.94 31.48
C GLY A 377 -9.17 -5.70 30.15
N ILE A 378 -8.35 -6.75 30.10
CA ILE A 378 -8.18 -7.60 28.90
C ILE A 378 -9.45 -8.37 28.58
N LEU A 379 -10.16 -8.90 29.59
CA LEU A 379 -11.43 -9.62 29.40
C LEU A 379 -12.53 -8.68 28.87
N ILE A 380 -12.62 -7.46 29.39
CA ILE A 380 -13.53 -6.43 28.86
C ILE A 380 -13.13 -6.06 27.44
N TYR A 381 -11.83 -5.87 27.17
CA TYR A 381 -11.32 -5.52 25.85
C TYR A 381 -11.71 -6.58 24.81
N ILE A 382 -11.46 -7.87 25.07
CA ILE A 382 -11.77 -8.94 24.11
C ILE A 382 -13.27 -9.21 23.98
N GLY A 383 -14.01 -9.16 25.09
CA GLY A 383 -15.47 -9.30 25.07
C GLY A 383 -16.09 -8.19 24.22
N SER A 384 -15.65 -6.95 24.43
CA SER A 384 -16.11 -5.79 23.66
C SER A 384 -15.74 -5.91 22.19
N PHE A 385 -14.51 -6.34 21.86
CA PHE A 385 -14.12 -6.61 20.47
C PHE A 385 -15.06 -7.60 19.79
N SER A 386 -15.36 -8.71 20.47
CA SER A 386 -16.19 -9.80 19.96
C SER A 386 -17.64 -9.40 19.70
N ILE A 387 -18.16 -8.40 20.42
CA ILE A 387 -19.53 -7.89 20.25
C ILE A 387 -19.72 -7.14 18.92
N GLY A 388 -18.72 -6.38 18.47
CA GLY A 388 -18.89 -5.47 17.33
C GLY A 388 -17.68 -5.41 16.41
N MET A 389 -16.59 -4.79 16.87
CA MET A 389 -15.40 -4.49 16.06
C MET A 389 -14.74 -5.72 15.43
N GLY A 390 -14.98 -6.93 15.94
CA GLY A 390 -14.50 -8.17 15.34
C GLY A 390 -15.20 -8.52 14.03
N ALA A 391 -16.52 -8.68 14.05
CA ALA A 391 -17.29 -9.24 12.94
C ALA A 391 -17.98 -8.17 12.07
N VAL A 392 -18.45 -7.08 12.70
CA VAL A 392 -19.29 -6.08 12.03
C VAL A 392 -18.55 -5.36 10.89
N PRO A 393 -17.27 -4.96 11.01
CA PRO A 393 -16.54 -4.34 9.89
C PRO A 393 -16.52 -5.18 8.62
N TRP A 394 -16.37 -6.51 8.73
CA TRP A 394 -16.37 -7.43 7.59
C TRP A 394 -17.73 -7.52 6.92
N ILE A 395 -18.80 -7.47 7.71
CA ILE A 395 -20.18 -7.48 7.22
C ILE A 395 -20.50 -6.15 6.54
N VAL A 396 -20.17 -5.03 7.18
CA VAL A 396 -20.36 -3.67 6.65
C VAL A 396 -19.61 -3.49 5.32
N MET A 397 -18.37 -3.99 5.24
CA MET A 397 -17.61 -4.04 3.99
C MET A 397 -18.37 -4.81 2.89
N SER A 398 -19.01 -5.92 3.23
CA SER A 398 -19.78 -6.71 2.28
C SER A 398 -21.14 -6.10 1.91
N GLU A 399 -21.71 -5.22 2.73
CA GLU A 399 -23.03 -4.62 2.51
C GLU A 399 -22.95 -3.27 1.78
N ILE A 400 -21.96 -2.43 2.11
CA ILE A 400 -21.85 -1.04 1.61
C ILE A 400 -21.32 -0.96 0.17
N PHE A 401 -20.57 -1.96 -0.31
CA PHE A 401 -19.99 -1.90 -1.65
C PHE A 401 -20.97 -2.26 -2.76
N PRO A 402 -21.13 -1.39 -3.78
CA PRO A 402 -21.87 -1.69 -5.00
C PRO A 402 -21.34 -2.95 -5.70
N ILE A 403 -22.26 -3.73 -6.27
CA ILE A 403 -22.01 -5.06 -6.83
C ILE A 403 -20.85 -5.08 -7.84
N ASN A 404 -20.72 -4.04 -8.66
CA ASN A 404 -19.67 -3.91 -9.67
C ASN A 404 -18.25 -3.75 -9.10
N ILE A 405 -18.10 -3.12 -7.92
CA ILE A 405 -16.79 -2.87 -7.28
C ILE A 405 -16.52 -3.80 -6.09
N LYS A 406 -17.54 -4.52 -5.60
CA LYS A 406 -17.55 -5.27 -4.33
C LYS A 406 -16.35 -6.19 -4.13
N GLY A 407 -15.97 -6.96 -5.15
CA GLY A 407 -14.83 -7.89 -5.06
C GLY A 407 -13.49 -7.18 -4.87
N GLN A 408 -13.26 -6.10 -5.60
CA GLN A 408 -12.00 -5.34 -5.54
C GLN A 408 -11.94 -4.44 -4.31
N ALA A 409 -13.05 -3.80 -3.97
CA ALA A 409 -13.20 -2.99 -2.76
C ALA A 409 -12.97 -3.83 -1.50
N GLY A 410 -13.52 -5.04 -1.47
CA GLY A 410 -13.28 -6.01 -0.39
C GLY A 410 -11.83 -6.46 -0.32
N SER A 411 -11.19 -6.76 -1.47
CA SER A 411 -9.78 -7.16 -1.51
C SER A 411 -8.85 -6.04 -1.04
N PHE A 412 -9.09 -4.79 -1.45
CA PHE A 412 -8.34 -3.62 -1.00
C PHE A 412 -8.48 -3.39 0.51
N SER A 413 -9.71 -3.44 1.02
CA SER A 413 -9.98 -3.27 2.46
C SER A 413 -9.33 -4.37 3.29
N THR A 414 -9.32 -5.61 2.78
CA THR A 414 -8.66 -6.76 3.40
C THR A 414 -7.13 -6.61 3.40
N LEU A 415 -6.54 -6.06 2.34
CA LEU A 415 -5.11 -5.73 2.31
C LEU A 415 -4.76 -4.72 3.39
N VAL A 416 -5.52 -3.61 3.49
CA VAL A 416 -5.28 -2.58 4.51
C VAL A 416 -5.44 -3.14 5.92
N ASN A 417 -6.42 -4.03 6.12
CA ASN A 417 -6.58 -4.77 7.37
C ASN A 417 -5.31 -5.56 7.73
N TRP A 418 -4.80 -6.39 6.81
CA TRP A 418 -3.59 -7.20 7.10
C TRP A 418 -2.31 -6.38 7.24
N LEU A 419 -2.21 -5.25 6.54
CA LEU A 419 -1.12 -4.30 6.72
C LEU A 419 -1.14 -3.65 8.12
N GLY A 420 -2.32 -3.21 8.58
CA GLY A 420 -2.50 -2.68 9.92
C GLY A 420 -2.23 -3.73 11.00
N ALA A 421 -2.66 -4.96 10.76
CA ALA A 421 -2.39 -6.11 11.62
C ALA A 421 -0.88 -6.37 11.76
N TRP A 422 -0.14 -6.35 10.65
CA TRP A 422 1.31 -6.53 10.64
C TRP A 422 2.02 -5.42 11.41
N LEU A 423 1.68 -4.16 11.14
CA LEU A 423 2.27 -3.01 11.82
C LEU A 423 2.02 -3.09 13.34
N CYS A 424 0.79 -3.37 13.76
CA CYS A 424 0.44 -3.49 15.18
C CYS A 424 1.18 -4.66 15.84
N SER A 425 1.22 -5.84 15.20
CA SER A 425 1.85 -7.04 15.76
C SER A 425 3.37 -6.93 15.85
N TYR A 426 4.01 -6.27 14.88
CA TYR A 426 5.45 -6.04 14.85
C TYR A 426 5.88 -5.02 15.90
N THR A 427 5.12 -3.93 16.05
CA THR A 427 5.45 -2.84 16.98
C THR A 427 5.03 -3.12 18.43
N PHE A 428 4.15 -4.10 18.69
CA PHE A 428 3.59 -4.35 20.02
C PHE A 428 4.64 -4.56 21.12
N ASN A 429 5.58 -5.51 20.94
CA ASN A 429 6.59 -5.79 21.96
C ASN A 429 7.54 -4.61 22.17
N PHE A 430 7.84 -3.87 21.10
CA PHE A 430 8.62 -2.64 21.19
C PHE A 430 7.90 -1.58 22.04
N LEU A 431 6.61 -1.34 21.77
CA LEU A 431 5.79 -0.41 22.56
C LEU A 431 5.68 -0.85 24.03
N MET A 432 5.46 -2.13 24.29
CA MET A 432 5.39 -2.69 25.64
C MET A 432 6.72 -2.56 26.40
N SER A 433 7.85 -2.67 25.70
CA SER A 433 9.18 -2.47 26.28
C SER A 433 9.49 -1.00 26.59
N TRP A 434 8.93 -0.08 25.80
CA TRP A 434 9.07 1.36 26.01
C TRP A 434 8.20 1.85 27.16
N SER A 435 6.90 1.53 27.13
CA SER A 435 5.97 1.82 28.23
C SER A 435 4.76 0.89 28.15
N SER A 436 4.63 -0.02 29.12
CA SER A 436 3.51 -0.96 29.17
C SER A 436 2.18 -0.22 29.38
N TYR A 437 2.11 0.77 30.28
CA TYR A 437 0.89 1.58 30.45
C TYR A 437 0.66 2.55 29.27
N GLY A 438 1.72 3.15 28.72
CA GLY A 438 1.65 4.06 27.57
C GLY A 438 1.11 3.39 26.31
N THR A 439 1.45 2.12 26.09
CA THR A 439 0.93 1.31 24.98
C THR A 439 -0.59 1.19 25.03
N PHE A 440 -1.15 0.89 26.21
CA PHE A 440 -2.59 0.77 26.36
C PHE A 440 -3.32 2.13 26.36
N ILE A 441 -2.66 3.22 26.78
CA ILE A 441 -3.19 4.59 26.58
C ILE A 441 -3.26 4.93 25.10
N LEU A 442 -2.23 4.60 24.32
CA LEU A 442 -2.22 4.79 22.87
C LEU A 442 -3.38 4.03 22.21
N TYR A 443 -3.59 2.77 22.59
CA TYR A 443 -4.73 1.99 22.09
C TYR A 443 -6.08 2.56 22.53
N ALA A 444 -6.20 3.06 23.76
CA ALA A 444 -7.41 3.75 24.20
C ALA A 444 -7.67 5.01 23.35
N ALA A 445 -6.64 5.80 23.04
CA ALA A 445 -6.77 6.99 22.19
C ALA A 445 -7.19 6.63 20.75
N ILE A 446 -6.60 5.59 20.16
CA ILE A 446 -6.97 5.11 18.82
C ILE A 446 -8.42 4.59 18.81
N ASN A 447 -8.82 3.84 19.83
CA ASN A 447 -10.20 3.35 19.97
C ASN A 447 -11.21 4.50 20.20
N ALA A 448 -10.81 5.57 20.90
CA ALA A 448 -11.64 6.77 21.04
C ALA A 448 -11.78 7.54 19.71
N LEU A 449 -10.72 7.61 18.90
CA LEU A 449 -10.79 8.15 17.54
C LEU A 449 -11.69 7.32 16.63
N ALA A 450 -11.75 6.00 16.83
CA ALA A 450 -12.68 5.13 16.13
C ALA A 450 -14.15 5.49 16.43
N ILE A 451 -14.47 5.84 17.68
CA ILE A 451 -15.81 6.32 18.08
C ILE A 451 -16.13 7.63 17.33
N LEU A 452 -15.20 8.59 17.34
CA LEU A 452 -15.37 9.86 16.63
C LEU A 452 -15.59 9.63 15.13
N PHE A 453 -14.80 8.75 14.52
CA PHE A 453 -14.93 8.38 13.11
C PHE A 453 -16.34 7.85 12.81
N VAL A 454 -16.84 6.89 13.60
CA VAL A 454 -18.17 6.29 13.41
C VAL A 454 -19.30 7.33 13.56
N ILE A 455 -19.15 8.28 14.49
CA ILE A 455 -20.12 9.37 14.68
C ILE A 455 -20.11 10.35 13.50
N LEU A 456 -18.91 10.76 13.04
CA LEU A 456 -18.75 11.69 11.91
C LEU A 456 -19.30 11.12 10.61
N MET A 457 -19.09 9.83 10.35
CA MET A 457 -19.65 9.16 9.16
C MET A 457 -21.17 9.15 9.17
N ALA A 458 -21.81 9.06 10.34
CA ALA A 458 -23.27 9.11 10.45
C ALA A 458 -23.85 10.51 10.17
N GLY A 459 -23.15 11.57 10.56
CA GLY A 459 -23.57 12.95 10.26
C GLY A 459 -23.51 13.29 8.77
N MET A 460 -22.62 12.63 8.02
CA MET A 460 -22.50 12.84 6.56
C MET A 460 -23.58 12.13 5.74
N ALA A 461 -24.20 11.07 6.26
CA ALA A 461 -25.31 10.37 5.60
C ALA A 461 -26.57 11.24 5.54
N ILE A 462 -26.91 11.91 6.64
CA ILE A 462 -28.07 12.81 6.75
C ILE A 462 -27.97 13.99 5.77
N LYS A 463 -26.75 14.46 5.49
CA LYS A 463 -26.52 15.61 4.60
C LYS A 463 -26.70 15.28 3.12
N GLU A 464 -26.53 14.00 2.73
CA GLU A 464 -26.63 13.56 1.34
C GLU A 464 -28.05 13.12 0.96
N ASP A 465 -28.86 12.60 1.90
CA ASP A 465 -30.29 12.36 1.63
C ASP A 465 -31.01 13.67 1.24
N VAL A 466 -30.69 14.76 1.96
CA VAL A 466 -31.17 16.12 1.65
C VAL A 466 -30.65 16.64 0.30
N GLU A 467 -29.45 16.24 -0.11
CA GLU A 467 -28.82 16.69 -1.36
C GLU A 467 -29.25 15.83 -2.57
N SER A 468 -29.67 14.57 -2.31
CA SER A 468 -30.26 13.66 -3.28
C SER A 468 -31.72 14.02 -3.60
N ASP A 469 -32.49 14.44 -2.59
CA ASP A 469 -33.84 15.02 -2.78
C ASP A 469 -33.77 16.33 -3.58
N LEU A 470 -32.69 17.10 -3.43
CA LEU A 470 -32.44 18.29 -4.25
C LEU A 470 -32.04 17.97 -5.69
N GLN A 471 -31.40 16.83 -5.94
CA GLN A 471 -30.95 16.41 -7.27
C GLN A 471 -32.04 15.71 -8.10
N GLU A 472 -33.04 15.09 -7.48
CA GLU A 472 -34.20 14.55 -8.19
C GLU A 472 -35.15 15.64 -8.72
N GLY A 473 -35.15 16.84 -8.13
CA GLY A 473 -35.95 17.98 -8.58
C GLY A 473 -35.46 18.69 -9.85
N ILE A 474 -34.28 18.35 -10.41
CA ILE A 474 -33.63 19.12 -11.49
C ILE A 474 -33.47 18.30 -12.80
N ARG A 475 -34.26 17.24 -13.01
CA ARG A 475 -34.19 16.45 -14.27
C ARG A 475 -35.52 16.31 -15.01
N ALA A 476 -35.88 17.36 -15.76
CA ALA A 476 -36.40 17.34 -17.15
C ALA A 476 -36.69 18.78 -17.63
N PRO A 477 -36.75 19.09 -18.95
CA PRO A 477 -35.75 18.82 -19.99
C PRO A 477 -35.38 20.13 -20.76
N LEU A 478 -34.18 20.20 -21.34
CA LEU A 478 -33.87 21.21 -22.37
C LEU A 478 -33.21 20.54 -23.58
N MET A 479 -34.05 20.27 -24.58
CA MET A 479 -33.71 20.05 -25.99
C MET A 479 -33.80 21.40 -26.72
N ARG A 480 -32.74 21.74 -27.48
CA ARG A 480 -32.51 22.85 -28.46
C ARG A 480 -31.13 23.43 -28.16
N VAL A 481 -30.16 23.50 -29.08
CA VAL A 481 -30.22 23.92 -30.47
C VAL A 481 -29.08 23.24 -31.23
N GLU A 482 -29.44 22.54 -32.30
CA GLU A 482 -28.58 22.30 -33.46
C GLU A 482 -28.86 23.42 -34.46
N ASN A 483 -27.85 23.78 -35.26
CA ASN A 483 -27.77 24.85 -36.27
C ASN A 483 -27.06 26.13 -35.81
N ASN A 484 -25.78 26.24 -36.17
CA ASN A 484 -25.39 27.23 -37.17
C ASN A 484 -24.21 26.71 -38.01
N LEU A 485 -24.46 26.74 -39.32
CA LEU A 485 -23.58 26.41 -40.44
C LEU A 485 -22.43 27.43 -40.51
N ALA A 486 -21.23 26.95 -40.84
CA ALA A 486 -20.53 27.23 -42.10
C ALA A 486 -20.34 28.72 -42.42
N ASP A 487 -19.09 29.19 -42.31
CA ASP A 487 -18.44 30.06 -43.30
C ASP A 487 -16.94 30.21 -43.01
N GLY A 488 -16.12 30.21 -44.07
CA GLY A 488 -14.80 30.84 -44.05
C GLY A 488 -13.58 29.99 -44.40
N ASN A 489 -13.37 29.73 -45.69
CA ASN A 489 -12.05 29.43 -46.28
C ASN A 489 -11.10 30.63 -46.12
N GLY A 490 -9.79 30.39 -45.91
CA GLY A 490 -8.79 31.44 -46.11
C GLY A 490 -7.36 31.18 -45.60
N SER A 491 -6.50 30.76 -46.53
CA SER A 491 -5.07 31.12 -46.70
C SER A 491 -4.05 30.88 -45.58
N ALA A 492 -3.03 30.09 -45.97
CA ALA A 492 -1.68 30.12 -45.42
C ALA A 492 -1.06 31.52 -45.54
N ASP A 493 -0.38 31.97 -44.48
CA ASP A 493 0.81 32.79 -44.64
C ASP A 493 1.78 32.63 -43.45
N GLY A 494 3.07 32.63 -43.77
CA GLY A 494 4.15 32.51 -42.80
C GLY A 494 4.37 33.82 -42.05
N GLY A 495 4.45 33.75 -40.72
CA GLY A 495 4.68 34.90 -39.85
C GLY A 495 5.68 34.57 -38.75
N SER A 496 6.82 35.26 -38.78
CA SER A 496 7.96 35.21 -37.87
C SER A 496 7.63 35.16 -36.38
N SER A 497 8.27 34.23 -35.67
CA SER A 497 8.28 34.11 -34.21
C SER A 497 8.84 35.37 -33.53
N GLY A 498 7.96 36.25 -33.07
CA GLY A 498 8.31 37.36 -32.19
C GLY A 498 8.75 36.84 -30.82
N GLY A 499 10.05 36.92 -30.53
CA GLY A 499 10.66 36.45 -29.30
C GLY A 499 10.27 37.31 -28.09
N GLY A 500 9.20 36.94 -27.40
CA GLY A 500 8.93 37.40 -26.04
C GLY A 500 10.04 36.92 -25.08
N ASN A 501 10.46 37.77 -24.14
CA ASN A 501 11.51 37.45 -23.18
C ASN A 501 11.05 36.32 -22.23
N PRO A 502 11.68 35.12 -22.24
CA PRO A 502 11.25 33.95 -21.47
C PRO A 502 11.60 34.04 -19.97
N TRP A 503 11.89 35.24 -19.45
CA TRP A 503 12.19 35.49 -18.03
C TRP A 503 11.22 34.81 -17.06
N MET A 504 9.91 34.86 -17.34
CA MET A 504 8.90 34.23 -16.47
C MET A 504 9.04 32.70 -16.42
N VAL A 505 9.46 32.07 -17.52
CA VAL A 505 9.74 30.62 -17.55
C VAL A 505 10.95 30.30 -16.68
N TYR A 506 12.02 31.11 -16.75
CA TYR A 506 13.20 30.91 -15.92
C TYR A 506 12.90 31.13 -14.43
N LEU A 507 12.16 32.18 -14.09
CA LEU A 507 11.71 32.42 -12.71
C LEU A 507 10.83 31.27 -12.18
N SER A 508 9.86 30.83 -12.99
CA SER A 508 8.98 29.71 -12.61
C SER A 508 9.74 28.40 -12.45
N THR A 509 10.74 28.16 -13.32
CA THR A 509 11.63 27.00 -13.20
C THR A 509 12.50 27.11 -11.95
N PHE A 510 13.09 28.27 -11.67
CA PHE A 510 13.91 28.52 -10.49
C PHE A 510 13.15 28.22 -9.20
N VAL A 511 11.93 28.77 -9.06
CA VAL A 511 11.07 28.51 -7.90
C VAL A 511 10.74 27.02 -7.79
N ALA A 512 10.38 26.37 -8.90
CA ALA A 512 10.03 24.95 -8.87
C ALA A 512 11.22 24.06 -8.47
N VAL A 513 12.43 24.33 -8.98
CA VAL A 513 13.62 23.55 -8.65
C VAL A 513 14.15 23.78 -7.24
N CYS A 514 13.66 24.80 -6.51
CA CYS A 514 13.86 24.89 -5.06
C CYS A 514 13.26 23.68 -4.34
N GLY A 515 12.17 23.09 -4.84
CA GLY A 515 11.63 21.82 -4.32
C GLY A 515 12.56 20.62 -4.60
N SER A 516 13.25 20.61 -5.75
CA SER A 516 14.27 19.61 -6.07
C SER A 516 15.52 19.76 -5.18
N TYR A 517 15.89 21.00 -4.89
CA TYR A 517 16.96 21.29 -3.94
C TYR A 517 16.59 20.84 -2.53
N GLU A 518 15.34 21.10 -2.11
CA GLU A 518 14.78 20.67 -0.83
C GLU A 518 14.76 19.13 -0.70
N PHE A 519 14.38 18.43 -1.78
CA PHE A 519 14.54 16.97 -1.89
C PHE A 519 16.00 16.56 -1.62
N GLY A 520 16.96 17.24 -2.25
CA GLY A 520 18.38 16.96 -2.08
C GLY A 520 18.84 17.22 -0.65
N CYS A 521 18.38 18.31 -0.03
CA CYS A 521 18.68 18.63 1.36
C CYS A 521 18.14 17.58 2.32
N CYS A 522 16.92 17.10 2.08
CA CYS A 522 16.36 16.01 2.85
C CYS A 522 17.24 14.77 2.73
N ALA A 523 17.59 14.32 1.52
CA ALA A 523 18.42 13.13 1.32
C ALA A 523 19.84 13.27 1.92
N GLY A 524 20.47 14.44 1.79
CA GLY A 524 21.84 14.70 2.25
C GLY A 524 21.99 14.96 3.75
N TYR A 525 20.90 15.13 4.50
CA TYR A 525 20.94 15.48 5.91
C TYR A 525 21.47 14.36 6.83
N SER A 526 21.12 13.10 6.53
CA SER A 526 21.39 11.98 7.45
C SER A 526 22.88 11.72 7.63
N SER A 527 23.65 11.60 6.54
CA SER A 527 25.05 11.17 6.62
C SER A 527 25.93 12.01 7.54
N PRO A 528 26.07 13.34 7.38
CA PRO A 528 26.97 14.13 8.23
C PRO A 528 26.47 14.26 9.66
N THR A 529 25.19 14.00 9.94
CA THR A 529 24.59 14.19 11.26
C THR A 529 24.53 12.92 12.10
N GLN A 530 24.86 11.76 11.54
CA GLN A 530 24.73 10.46 12.20
C GLN A 530 25.41 10.40 13.57
N SER A 531 26.73 10.64 13.62
CA SER A 531 27.50 10.50 14.85
C SER A 531 27.02 11.50 15.91
N ALA A 532 26.80 12.76 15.50
CA ALA A 532 26.35 13.82 16.39
C ALA A 532 24.94 13.57 16.96
N ILE A 533 24.00 13.04 16.16
CA ILE A 533 22.64 12.71 16.62
C ILE A 533 22.67 11.51 17.58
N ARG A 534 23.45 10.47 17.25
CA ARG A 534 23.56 9.27 18.09
C ARG A 534 24.21 9.55 19.43
N GLU A 535 25.22 10.43 19.48
CA GLU A 535 25.84 10.84 20.74
C GLU A 535 24.93 11.75 21.58
N ASP A 536 24.32 12.78 20.97
CA ASP A 536 23.48 13.76 21.67
C ASP A 536 22.21 13.14 22.26
N LEU A 537 21.60 12.19 21.55
CA LEU A 537 20.33 11.55 21.95
C LEU A 537 20.50 10.10 22.42
N SER A 538 21.74 9.60 22.49
CA SER A 538 22.06 8.22 22.90
C SER A 538 21.31 7.14 22.11
N LEU A 539 21.13 7.35 20.79
CA LEU A 539 20.35 6.45 19.94
C LEU A 539 21.10 5.17 19.56
N SER A 540 20.40 4.05 19.63
CA SER A 540 20.87 2.76 19.12
C SER A 540 21.01 2.78 17.59
N LEU A 541 21.78 1.84 17.04
CA LEU A 541 21.92 1.66 15.59
C LEU A 541 20.56 1.37 14.92
N ALA A 542 19.68 0.64 15.60
CA ALA A 542 18.35 0.31 15.11
C ALA A 542 17.46 1.56 15.02
N GLU A 543 17.44 2.39 16.05
CA GLU A 543 16.69 3.65 16.07
C GLU A 543 17.21 4.62 14.99
N TYR A 544 18.52 4.74 14.81
CA TYR A 544 19.07 5.56 13.74
C TYR A 544 18.77 5.00 12.34
N SER A 545 18.74 3.67 12.18
CA SER A 545 18.36 3.03 10.91
C SER A 545 16.88 3.25 10.57
N VAL A 546 16.00 3.31 11.57
CA VAL A 546 14.61 3.74 11.41
C VAL A 546 14.57 5.20 10.97
N PHE A 547 15.30 6.10 11.64
CA PHE A 547 15.40 7.51 11.24
C PHE A 547 15.88 7.71 9.79
N GLY A 548 16.93 6.99 9.38
CA GLY A 548 17.45 7.06 8.01
C GLY A 548 16.46 6.54 6.96
N SER A 549 15.81 5.41 7.25
CA SER A 549 14.90 4.74 6.29
C SER A 549 13.51 5.38 6.24
N ILE A 550 12.97 5.91 7.33
CA ILE A 550 11.60 6.45 7.39
C ILE A 550 11.39 7.65 6.46
N LEU A 551 12.46 8.36 6.08
CA LEU A 551 12.43 9.38 5.03
C LEU A 551 11.90 8.82 3.70
N THR A 552 12.45 7.69 3.27
CA THR A 552 12.07 7.05 1.99
C THR A 552 10.70 6.39 2.07
N PHE A 553 10.30 5.92 3.25
CA PHE A 553 8.93 5.47 3.50
C PHE A 553 7.92 6.63 3.39
N GLY A 554 8.24 7.79 3.97
CA GLY A 554 7.46 9.01 3.79
C GLY A 554 7.36 9.42 2.32
N ALA A 555 8.45 9.28 1.56
CA ALA A 555 8.45 9.55 0.12
C ALA A 555 7.56 8.60 -0.68
N MET A 556 7.47 7.34 -0.26
CA MET A 556 6.53 6.39 -0.84
C MET A 556 5.08 6.87 -0.65
N ILE A 557 4.71 7.33 0.55
CA ILE A 557 3.38 7.88 0.83
C ILE A 557 3.14 9.13 -0.02
N GLY A 558 4.10 10.06 -0.03
CA GLY A 558 4.03 11.30 -0.81
C GLY A 558 3.85 11.04 -2.31
N ALA A 559 4.58 10.08 -2.88
CA ALA A 559 4.44 9.73 -4.29
C ALA A 559 3.05 9.18 -4.66
N ILE A 560 2.40 8.42 -3.75
CA ILE A 560 1.07 7.87 -3.99
C ILE A 560 -0.01 8.95 -3.85
N THR A 561 0.08 9.80 -2.84
CA THR A 561 -0.97 10.79 -2.54
C THR A 561 -0.91 12.02 -3.43
N ILE A 562 0.27 12.38 -3.95
CA ILE A 562 0.45 13.64 -4.66
C ILE A 562 -0.27 13.70 -6.01
N GLY A 563 -0.47 12.56 -6.68
CA GLY A 563 -1.19 12.50 -7.96
C GLY A 563 -2.60 13.11 -7.87
N PRO A 564 -3.50 12.56 -7.04
CA PRO A 564 -4.81 13.15 -6.78
C PRO A 564 -4.75 14.62 -6.32
N ILE A 565 -3.79 14.96 -5.45
CA ILE A 565 -3.61 16.34 -4.95
C ILE A 565 -3.28 17.30 -6.09
N THR A 566 -2.41 16.92 -7.03
CA THR A 566 -2.05 17.75 -8.20
C THR A 566 -3.19 17.92 -9.19
N ASP A 567 -4.10 16.95 -9.28
CA ASP A 567 -5.29 17.05 -10.12
C ASP A 567 -6.39 17.90 -9.46
N LEU A 568 -6.49 17.89 -8.12
CA LEU A 568 -7.46 18.68 -7.36
C LEU A 568 -7.03 20.14 -7.16
N LEU A 569 -5.84 20.36 -6.59
CA LEU A 569 -5.32 21.68 -6.17
C LEU A 569 -4.43 22.37 -7.21
N GLY A 570 -4.07 21.68 -8.30
CA GLY A 570 -3.09 22.15 -9.28
C GLY A 570 -1.64 21.88 -8.85
N ARG A 571 -0.68 22.21 -9.72
CA ARG A 571 0.74 21.91 -9.50
C ARG A 571 1.32 22.84 -8.45
N LYS A 572 0.96 24.13 -8.50
CA LYS A 572 1.32 25.13 -7.48
C LYS A 572 0.72 24.81 -6.11
N GLY A 573 -0.52 24.29 -6.09
CA GLY A 573 -1.16 23.81 -4.86
C GLY A 573 -0.40 22.64 -4.24
N ALA A 574 -0.03 21.66 -5.05
CA ALA A 574 0.74 20.50 -4.61
C ALA A 574 2.14 20.87 -4.08
N LEU A 575 2.85 21.80 -4.73
CA LEU A 575 4.15 22.30 -4.22
C LEU A 575 4.01 22.98 -2.85
N ARG A 576 2.96 23.79 -2.63
CA ARG A 576 2.70 24.42 -1.32
C ARG A 576 2.46 23.40 -0.22
N VAL A 577 1.63 22.38 -0.47
CA VAL A 577 1.37 21.31 0.50
C VAL A 577 2.67 20.58 0.83
N SER A 578 3.46 20.26 -0.19
CA SER A 578 4.73 19.52 -0.04
C SER A 578 5.73 20.29 0.81
N SER A 579 5.97 21.57 0.51
CA SER A 579 6.88 22.41 1.32
C SER A 579 6.33 22.68 2.73
N ALA A 580 5.00 22.71 2.93
CA ALA A 580 4.44 22.83 4.28
C ALA A 580 4.76 21.59 5.15
N PHE A 581 4.70 20.38 4.58
CA PHE A 581 5.12 19.16 5.27
C PHE A 581 6.61 19.16 5.60
N CYS A 582 7.47 19.63 4.71
CA CYS A 582 8.89 19.76 5.02
C CYS A 582 9.19 20.85 6.06
N VAL A 583 8.49 21.98 6.04
CA VAL A 583 8.62 22.99 7.11
C VAL A 583 8.28 22.37 8.46
N ALA A 584 7.16 21.64 8.54
CA ALA A 584 6.78 20.90 9.75
C ALA A 584 7.84 19.85 10.13
N GLY A 585 8.40 19.14 9.14
CA GLY A 585 9.43 18.13 9.34
C GLY A 585 10.74 18.70 9.89
N TRP A 586 11.26 19.77 9.30
CA TRP A 586 12.46 20.46 9.77
C TRP A 586 12.29 21.07 11.17
N LEU A 587 11.13 21.67 11.46
CA LEU A 587 10.82 22.18 12.79
C LEU A 587 10.72 21.05 13.83
N ALA A 588 10.08 19.94 13.48
CA ALA A 588 10.01 18.76 14.35
C ALA A 588 11.40 18.18 14.65
N ILE A 589 12.28 18.11 13.64
CA ILE A 589 13.69 17.69 13.84
C ILE A 589 14.41 18.68 14.76
N TYR A 590 14.26 20.00 14.56
CA TYR A 590 14.92 21.00 15.39
C TYR A 590 14.53 20.91 16.87
N PHE A 591 13.23 20.76 17.15
CA PHE A 591 12.70 20.66 18.51
C PHE A 591 12.81 19.26 19.12
N SER A 592 13.34 18.28 18.38
CA SER A 592 13.40 16.90 18.84
C SER A 592 14.34 16.71 20.03
N LYS A 593 13.83 15.95 21.00
CA LYS A 593 14.54 15.49 22.21
C LYS A 593 14.53 13.97 22.37
N GLU A 594 13.77 13.27 21.53
CA GLU A 594 13.58 11.81 21.59
C GLU A 594 13.48 11.23 20.17
N ALA A 595 13.80 9.93 20.01
CA ALA A 595 13.85 9.22 18.73
C ALA A 595 12.56 9.36 17.89
N TRP A 596 11.39 9.18 18.52
CA TRP A 596 10.11 9.21 17.81
C TRP A 596 9.81 10.60 17.22
N SER A 597 10.25 11.68 17.89
CA SER A 597 10.04 13.04 17.40
C SER A 597 10.91 13.36 16.18
N LEU A 598 12.13 12.80 16.14
CA LEU A 598 12.99 12.80 14.95
C LEU A 598 12.33 12.03 13.80
N ASP A 599 11.80 10.84 14.08
CA ASP A 599 11.18 9.96 13.08
C ASP A 599 9.94 10.60 12.44
N ILE A 600 9.08 11.26 13.24
CA ILE A 600 7.92 12.00 12.71
C ILE A 600 8.38 13.15 11.82
N GLY A 601 9.36 13.93 12.27
CA GLY A 601 9.91 15.01 11.46
C GLY A 601 10.50 14.51 10.15
N ARG A 602 11.14 13.34 10.21
CA ARG A 602 11.76 12.71 9.05
C ARG A 602 10.76 12.08 8.08
N LEU A 603 9.68 11.51 8.59
CA LEU A 603 8.54 11.05 7.80
C LEU A 603 7.88 12.21 7.04
N ALA A 604 7.71 13.36 7.70
CA ALA A 604 7.12 14.56 7.09
C ALA A 604 8.02 15.15 5.97
N ASN A 605 9.33 15.23 6.21
CA ASN A 605 10.32 15.57 5.17
C ASN A 605 10.29 14.56 4.02
N GLY A 606 10.11 13.28 4.34
CA GLY A 606 9.96 12.20 3.38
C GLY A 606 8.75 12.41 2.47
N TYR A 607 7.60 12.76 3.04
CA TYR A 607 6.39 13.07 2.29
C TYR A 607 6.64 14.16 1.24
N GLY A 608 7.27 15.27 1.65
CA GLY A 608 7.61 16.36 0.74
C GLY A 608 8.61 15.91 -0.34
N MET A 609 9.66 15.17 0.05
CA MET A 609 10.62 14.56 -0.88
C MET A 609 9.93 13.73 -1.97
N GLY A 610 9.03 12.82 -1.59
CA GLY A 610 8.27 12.01 -2.53
C GLY A 610 7.38 12.85 -3.46
N ALA A 611 6.73 13.86 -2.90
CA ALA A 611 5.88 14.77 -3.68
C ALA A 611 6.68 15.61 -4.70
N PHE A 612 7.83 16.18 -4.31
CA PHE A 612 8.68 16.97 -5.22
C PHE A 612 9.21 16.16 -6.39
N SER A 613 9.53 14.88 -6.16
CA SER A 613 10.06 13.98 -7.20
C SER A 613 9.12 13.86 -8.41
N TYR A 614 7.82 14.06 -8.22
CA TYR A 614 6.82 14.06 -9.27
C TYR A 614 6.44 15.47 -9.73
N VAL A 615 6.10 16.37 -8.79
CA VAL A 615 5.46 17.65 -9.12
C VAL A 615 6.40 18.59 -9.85
N VAL A 616 7.67 18.65 -9.45
CA VAL A 616 8.65 19.59 -10.02
C VAL A 616 8.94 19.29 -11.50
N PRO A 617 9.35 18.07 -11.90
CA PRO A 617 9.63 17.78 -13.31
C PRO A 617 8.38 17.92 -14.18
N VAL A 618 7.19 17.57 -13.67
CA VAL A 618 5.93 17.76 -14.39
C VAL A 618 5.63 19.24 -14.60
N PHE A 619 5.75 20.06 -13.56
CA PHE A 619 5.51 21.49 -13.66
C PHE A 619 6.45 22.16 -14.66
N ILE A 620 7.75 21.85 -14.59
CA ILE A 620 8.75 22.35 -15.55
C ILE A 620 8.39 21.93 -16.98
N ALA A 621 8.01 20.67 -17.19
CA ALA A 621 7.65 20.16 -18.51
C ALA A 621 6.39 20.82 -19.10
N GLU A 622 5.45 21.22 -18.25
CA GLU A 622 4.19 21.86 -18.65
C GLU A 622 4.34 23.36 -18.93
N ILE A 623 5.30 24.06 -18.30
CA ILE A 623 5.55 25.50 -18.55
C ILE A 623 6.61 25.75 -19.63
N ALA A 624 7.54 24.81 -19.82
CA ALA A 624 8.69 24.98 -20.71
C ALA A 624 8.29 24.87 -22.20
N PRO A 625 8.82 25.75 -23.07
CA PRO A 625 8.63 25.64 -24.52
C PRO A 625 9.34 24.38 -25.06
N LYS A 626 8.85 23.87 -26.20
CA LYS A 626 9.29 22.57 -26.77
C LYS A 626 10.82 22.47 -26.94
N ASN A 627 11.48 23.57 -27.30
CA ASN A 627 12.94 23.66 -27.52
C ASN A 627 13.80 23.70 -26.24
N LEU A 628 13.26 24.15 -25.10
CA LEU A 628 14.01 24.27 -23.84
C LEU A 628 13.63 23.21 -22.80
N ARG A 629 12.54 22.46 -23.03
CA ARG A 629 11.98 21.50 -22.07
C ARG A 629 13.01 20.50 -21.54
N GLY A 630 13.81 19.89 -22.40
CA GLY A 630 14.82 18.91 -21.99
C GLY A 630 15.87 19.51 -21.05
N ARG A 631 16.43 20.68 -21.43
CA ARG A 631 17.43 21.40 -20.63
C ARG A 631 16.88 21.84 -19.26
N LEU A 632 15.67 22.40 -19.23
CA LEU A 632 15.05 22.85 -17.98
C LEU A 632 14.69 21.66 -17.08
N THR A 633 14.28 20.53 -17.65
CA THR A 633 14.01 19.31 -16.87
C THR A 633 15.29 18.72 -16.30
N ALA A 634 16.42 18.79 -17.01
CA ALA A 634 17.72 18.32 -16.51
C ALA A 634 18.21 19.12 -15.27
N ILE A 635 17.82 20.40 -15.15
CA ILE A 635 18.14 21.22 -13.97
C ILE A 635 17.54 20.60 -12.69
N ASN A 636 16.40 19.90 -12.78
CA ASN A 636 15.79 19.20 -11.62
C ASN A 636 16.79 18.24 -10.96
N GLN A 637 17.43 17.38 -11.75
CA GLN A 637 18.39 16.41 -11.23
C GLN A 637 19.66 17.08 -10.71
N LEU A 638 20.14 18.12 -11.41
CA LEU A 638 21.30 18.88 -10.96
C LEU A 638 21.03 19.53 -9.59
N MET A 639 19.85 20.12 -9.40
CA MET A 639 19.47 20.76 -8.14
C MET A 639 19.30 19.77 -7.00
N ILE A 640 18.85 18.53 -7.25
CA ILE A 640 18.86 17.45 -6.26
C ILE A 640 20.30 17.18 -5.79
N CYS A 641 21.24 16.99 -6.72
CA CYS A 641 22.64 16.77 -6.37
C CYS A 641 23.24 17.96 -5.63
N CYS A 642 22.94 19.20 -6.06
CA CYS A 642 23.35 20.40 -5.33
C CYS A 642 22.81 20.44 -3.90
N GLY A 643 21.55 20.04 -3.68
CA GLY A 643 20.95 20.00 -2.33
C GLY A 643 21.64 18.97 -1.43
N VAL A 644 21.94 17.77 -1.96
CA VAL A 644 22.71 16.74 -1.23
C VAL A 644 24.10 17.28 -0.88
N SER A 645 24.81 17.81 -1.86
CA SER A 645 26.19 18.28 -1.71
C SER A 645 26.31 19.45 -0.74
N VAL A 646 25.40 20.43 -0.80
CA VAL A 646 25.39 21.53 0.16
C VAL A 646 25.09 21.02 1.57
N SER A 647 24.23 20.02 1.72
CA SER A 647 23.93 19.43 3.04
C SER A 647 25.11 18.67 3.61
N PHE A 648 25.88 17.97 2.77
CA PHE A 648 27.13 17.33 3.19
C PHE A 648 28.18 18.35 3.64
N ILE A 649 28.40 19.40 2.84
CA ILE A 649 29.37 20.46 3.17
C ILE A 649 28.95 21.20 4.45
N LEU A 650 27.70 21.66 4.53
CA LEU A 650 27.21 22.40 5.69
C LEU A 650 27.12 21.51 6.93
N GLY A 651 26.76 20.23 6.78
CA GLY A 651 26.69 19.30 7.91
C GLY A 651 28.04 19.03 8.59
N VAL A 652 29.16 19.29 7.90
CA VAL A 652 30.51 19.30 8.51
C VAL A 652 30.79 20.61 9.26
N LEU A 653 30.20 21.72 8.83
CA LEU A 653 30.50 23.07 9.33
C LEU A 653 29.60 23.51 10.49
N VAL A 654 28.37 22.98 10.57
CA VAL A 654 27.36 23.41 11.55
C VAL A 654 26.76 22.23 12.32
N SER A 655 26.14 22.51 13.48
CA SER A 655 25.44 21.48 14.25
C SER A 655 24.23 20.92 13.50
N TRP A 656 23.84 19.69 13.81
CA TRP A 656 22.70 19.03 13.15
C TRP A 656 21.37 19.79 13.29
N ARG A 657 21.18 20.50 14.42
CA ARG A 657 20.02 21.38 14.65
C ARG A 657 20.08 22.64 13.79
N ALA A 658 21.25 23.27 13.68
CA ALA A 658 21.44 24.43 12.78
C ALA A 658 21.26 24.03 11.31
N LEU A 659 21.74 22.84 10.92
CA LEU A 659 21.53 22.28 9.58
C LEU A 659 20.04 22.10 9.26
N ALA A 660 19.23 21.66 10.24
CA ALA A 660 17.78 21.55 10.08
C ALA A 660 17.11 22.92 9.85
N LEU A 661 17.56 23.97 10.54
CA LEU A 661 17.08 25.34 10.31
C LEU A 661 17.47 25.87 8.93
N ILE A 662 18.67 25.56 8.45
CA ILE A 662 19.09 25.92 7.08
C ILE A 662 18.21 25.22 6.04
N GLY A 663 17.75 23.99 6.31
CA GLY A 663 16.77 23.27 5.49
C GLY A 663 15.44 24.00 5.30
N LEU A 664 15.07 24.94 6.18
CA LEU A 664 13.86 25.77 6.04
C LEU A 664 14.00 26.86 4.97
N ILE A 665 15.22 27.29 4.63
CA ILE A 665 15.47 28.36 3.66
C ILE A 665 14.87 28.01 2.28
N PRO A 666 15.19 26.86 1.64
CA PRO A 666 14.59 26.52 0.36
C PRO A 666 13.08 26.32 0.44
N CYS A 667 12.55 25.83 1.58
CA CYS A 667 11.11 25.71 1.79
C CYS A 667 10.42 27.08 1.76
N ALA A 668 11.00 28.07 2.44
CA ALA A 668 10.50 29.44 2.46
C ALA A 668 10.57 30.06 1.07
N VAL A 669 11.71 29.94 0.37
CA VAL A 669 11.87 30.44 -1.00
C VAL A 669 10.84 29.81 -1.94
N ASN A 670 10.56 28.52 -1.81
CA ASN A 670 9.55 27.85 -2.60
C ASN A 670 8.14 28.38 -2.27
N ILE A 671 7.73 28.42 -1.01
CA ILE A 671 6.40 28.91 -0.58
C ILE A 671 6.17 30.36 -1.04
N PHE A 672 7.15 31.26 -0.81
CA PHE A 672 7.04 32.66 -1.21
C PHE A 672 7.13 32.83 -2.72
N GLY A 673 8.06 32.13 -3.38
CA GLY A 673 8.24 32.15 -4.82
C GLY A 673 6.99 31.70 -5.56
N LEU A 674 6.27 30.72 -5.01
CA LEU A 674 5.04 30.22 -5.62
C LEU A 674 4.01 31.33 -5.80
N PHE A 675 3.90 32.34 -4.92
CA PHE A 675 2.95 33.44 -5.09
C PHE A 675 3.14 34.23 -6.39
N PHE A 676 4.38 34.39 -6.85
CA PHE A 676 4.74 35.20 -8.01
C PHE A 676 4.61 34.47 -9.35
N ILE A 677 4.54 33.14 -9.34
CA ILE A 677 4.53 32.34 -10.58
C ILE A 677 3.10 31.91 -10.97
N PRO A 678 2.80 31.80 -12.27
CA PRO A 678 1.51 31.28 -12.75
C PRO A 678 1.38 29.77 -12.52
N GLU A 679 0.14 29.29 -12.49
CA GLU A 679 -0.16 27.85 -12.48
C GLU A 679 0.04 27.24 -13.88
N SER A 680 0.16 25.91 -13.95
CA SER A 680 0.32 25.19 -15.22
C SER A 680 -0.82 25.48 -16.21
N PRO A 681 -0.51 25.98 -17.43
CA PRO A 681 -1.50 26.22 -18.47
C PRO A 681 -2.26 24.94 -18.85
N ARG A 682 -1.56 23.79 -18.92
CA ARG A 682 -2.16 22.50 -19.26
C ARG A 682 -3.16 22.01 -18.22
N TRP A 683 -2.89 22.26 -16.93
CA TRP A 683 -3.85 21.93 -15.87
C TRP A 683 -5.08 22.86 -15.91
N LEU A 684 -4.88 24.16 -16.14
CA LEU A 684 -5.98 25.13 -16.27
C LEU A 684 -6.90 24.79 -17.46
N ALA A 685 -6.31 24.38 -18.59
CA ALA A 685 -7.05 23.89 -19.75
C ALA A 685 -7.83 22.60 -19.42
N LYS A 686 -7.20 21.62 -18.75
CA LYS A 686 -7.87 20.37 -18.30
C LYS A 686 -9.04 20.62 -17.34
N LYS A 687 -9.00 21.69 -16.53
CA LYS A 687 -10.09 22.08 -15.62
C LYS A 687 -11.21 22.89 -16.29
N GLY A 688 -11.09 23.21 -17.59
CA GLY A 688 -12.05 24.06 -18.30
C GLY A 688 -11.95 25.55 -17.97
N ARG A 689 -10.87 26.00 -17.29
CA ARG A 689 -10.69 27.41 -16.91
C ARG A 689 -10.02 28.20 -18.04
N HIS A 690 -10.73 28.36 -19.16
CA HIS A 690 -10.16 28.93 -20.41
C HIS A 690 -9.59 30.36 -20.26
N LYS A 691 -10.24 31.23 -19.47
CA LYS A 691 -9.74 32.60 -19.25
C LYS A 691 -8.38 32.61 -18.55
N GLU A 692 -8.25 31.82 -17.49
CA GLU A 692 -7.01 31.73 -16.71
C GLU A 692 -5.90 31.00 -17.46
N PHE A 693 -6.26 29.99 -18.24
CA PHE A 693 -5.36 29.29 -19.15
C PHE A 693 -4.64 30.27 -20.09
N LYS A 694 -5.39 31.10 -20.82
CA LYS A 694 -4.81 32.11 -21.74
C LYS A 694 -3.94 33.12 -21.00
N VAL A 695 -4.38 33.61 -19.83
CA VAL A 695 -3.60 34.55 -18.99
C VAL A 695 -2.29 33.93 -18.50
N ALA A 696 -2.31 32.67 -18.05
CA ALA A 696 -1.13 31.96 -17.59
C ALA A 696 -0.13 31.71 -18.74
N LEU A 697 -0.62 31.31 -19.91
CA LEU A 697 0.21 31.08 -21.10
C LEU A 697 0.83 32.40 -21.60
N GLN A 698 0.06 33.49 -21.66
CA GLN A 698 0.58 34.82 -22.03
C GLN A 698 1.65 35.30 -21.04
N LYS A 699 1.45 35.10 -19.73
CA LYS A 699 2.45 35.47 -18.71
C LYS A 699 3.75 34.69 -18.87
N LEU A 700 3.69 33.41 -19.28
CA LEU A 700 4.87 32.57 -19.50
C LEU A 700 5.60 32.91 -20.79
N ARG A 701 4.90 33.26 -21.87
CA ARG A 701 5.49 33.54 -23.19
C ARG A 701 5.89 35.00 -23.39
N GLY A 702 5.28 35.92 -22.64
CA GLY A 702 5.50 37.36 -22.75
C GLY A 702 4.22 38.08 -23.20
N LYS A 703 4.09 39.37 -22.84
CA LYS A 703 2.86 40.14 -23.10
C LYS A 703 2.49 40.24 -24.58
N ASP A 704 3.48 40.24 -25.47
CA ASP A 704 3.30 40.45 -26.91
C ASP A 704 3.54 39.19 -27.75
N ALA A 705 3.70 38.02 -27.11
CA ALA A 705 3.90 36.76 -27.81
C ALA A 705 2.57 36.22 -28.35
N ASP A 706 2.55 35.73 -29.59
CA ASP A 706 1.39 35.01 -30.12
C ASP A 706 1.32 33.62 -29.48
N ILE A 707 0.25 33.41 -28.70
CA ILE A 707 -0.02 32.14 -28.01
C ILE A 707 -1.11 31.31 -28.70
N SER A 708 -1.71 31.81 -29.78
CA SER A 708 -2.95 31.26 -30.36
C SER A 708 -2.73 29.81 -30.83
N HIS A 709 -1.67 29.57 -31.60
CA HIS A 709 -1.31 28.25 -32.10
C HIS A 709 -0.94 27.27 -30.96
N GLU A 710 -0.16 27.70 -29.96
CA GLU A 710 0.19 26.84 -28.82
C GLU A 710 -1.03 26.54 -27.94
N ALA A 711 -1.96 27.49 -27.82
CA ALA A 711 -3.17 27.32 -27.05
C ALA A 711 -4.12 26.29 -27.68
N GLU A 712 -4.30 26.37 -29.00
CA GLU A 712 -5.09 25.39 -29.79
C GLU A 712 -4.46 24.00 -29.71
N GLU A 713 -3.14 23.86 -29.93
CA GLU A 713 -2.45 22.57 -29.80
C GLU A 713 -2.67 21.92 -28.41
N ILE A 714 -2.64 22.72 -27.33
CA ILE A 714 -2.87 22.21 -25.97
C ILE A 714 -4.32 21.78 -25.79
N GLN A 715 -5.28 22.53 -26.35
CA GLN A 715 -6.71 22.20 -26.28
C GLN A 715 -7.03 20.92 -27.05
N ASP A 716 -6.58 20.81 -28.30
CA ASP A 716 -6.74 19.62 -29.13
C ASP A 716 -6.12 18.38 -28.48
N TYR A 717 -4.94 18.53 -27.87
CA TYR A 717 -4.27 17.45 -27.16
C TYR A 717 -5.08 16.97 -25.95
N ILE A 718 -5.67 17.88 -25.17
CA ILE A 718 -6.50 17.55 -24.00
C ILE A 718 -7.80 16.88 -24.44
N GLU A 719 -8.45 17.41 -25.48
CA GLU A 719 -9.67 16.82 -26.02
C GLU A 719 -9.44 15.42 -26.58
N THR A 720 -8.32 15.21 -27.27
CA THR A 720 -7.89 13.88 -27.74
C THR A 720 -7.63 12.94 -26.57
N LEU A 721 -6.99 13.42 -25.50
CA LEU A 721 -6.75 12.65 -24.27
C LEU A 721 -8.03 12.23 -23.55
N ASP A 722 -9.05 13.10 -23.53
CA ASP A 722 -10.35 12.79 -22.93
C ASP A 722 -11.16 11.79 -23.76
N ARG A 723 -10.94 11.76 -25.08
CA ARG A 723 -11.51 10.74 -25.99
C ARG A 723 -10.81 9.38 -25.88
N LEU A 724 -9.58 9.32 -25.37
CA LEU A 724 -8.84 8.07 -25.20
C LEU A 724 -9.31 7.29 -23.96
N PRO A 725 -9.51 5.96 -24.06
CA PRO A 725 -9.87 5.14 -22.91
C PRO A 725 -8.74 5.18 -21.85
N LYS A 726 -9.07 5.63 -20.64
CA LYS A 726 -8.11 5.70 -19.52
C LYS A 726 -7.61 4.31 -19.15
N ALA A 727 -6.33 4.04 -19.39
CA ALA A 727 -5.76 2.72 -19.18
C ALA A 727 -5.85 2.27 -17.71
N LYS A 728 -6.19 0.98 -17.51
CA LYS A 728 -6.19 0.28 -16.22
C LYS A 728 -4.72 0.09 -15.78
N LEU A 729 -4.45 0.06 -14.47
CA LEU A 729 -3.16 -0.45 -13.94
C LEU A 729 -2.99 -1.95 -14.31
N LEU A 730 -4.07 -2.70 -14.48
CA LEU A 730 -4.06 -4.06 -15.05
C LEU A 730 -3.76 -4.13 -16.55
N ASP A 731 -3.98 -3.04 -17.31
CA ASP A 731 -3.58 -3.01 -18.72
C ASP A 731 -2.04 -3.07 -18.82
N LEU A 732 -1.31 -2.64 -17.77
CA LEU A 732 0.16 -2.75 -17.68
C LEU A 732 0.66 -4.19 -17.79
N PHE A 733 -0.12 -5.16 -17.29
CA PHE A 733 0.25 -6.58 -17.30
C PHE A 733 -0.19 -7.31 -18.57
N GLN A 734 -0.86 -6.63 -19.50
CA GLN A 734 -1.14 -7.22 -20.81
C GLN A 734 0.16 -7.43 -21.58
N ARG A 735 0.23 -8.51 -22.36
CA ARG A 735 1.45 -8.91 -23.08
C ARG A 735 2.02 -7.78 -23.96
N ARG A 736 1.14 -6.93 -24.51
CA ARG A 736 1.49 -5.72 -25.30
C ARG A 736 2.31 -4.68 -24.52
N TYR A 737 2.06 -4.51 -23.22
CA TYR A 737 2.66 -3.48 -22.39
C TYR A 737 3.66 -4.04 -21.37
N SER A 738 3.56 -5.34 -21.07
CA SER A 738 4.36 -6.07 -20.09
C SER A 738 5.86 -5.87 -20.28
N ARG A 739 6.37 -5.87 -21.52
CA ARG A 739 7.81 -5.66 -21.79
C ARG A 739 8.26 -4.25 -21.43
N SER A 740 7.51 -3.21 -21.82
CA SER A 740 7.81 -1.83 -21.42
C SER A 740 7.78 -1.67 -19.89
N VAL A 741 6.82 -2.30 -19.22
CA VAL A 741 6.68 -2.26 -17.76
C VAL A 741 7.82 -3.02 -17.05
N ILE A 742 8.21 -4.20 -17.55
CA ILE A 742 9.36 -4.96 -17.04
C ILE A 742 10.63 -4.13 -17.17
N ILE A 743 10.85 -3.47 -18.31
CA ILE A 743 12.02 -2.59 -18.52
C ILE A 743 11.99 -1.42 -17.52
N GLY A 744 10.87 -0.71 -17.41
CA GLY A 744 10.75 0.47 -16.55
C GLY A 744 10.86 0.15 -15.06
N VAL A 745 10.16 -0.88 -14.58
CA VAL A 745 10.23 -1.34 -13.18
C VAL A 745 11.58 -1.98 -12.89
N GLY A 746 12.10 -2.80 -13.79
CA GLY A 746 13.40 -3.46 -13.65
C GLY A 746 14.54 -2.46 -13.53
N LEU A 747 14.53 -1.37 -14.30
CA LEU A 747 15.51 -0.28 -14.16
C LEU A 747 15.46 0.40 -12.78
N MET A 748 14.26 0.59 -12.21
CA MET A 748 14.11 1.16 -10.85
C MET A 748 14.59 0.20 -9.76
N VAL A 749 14.32 -1.09 -9.91
CA VAL A 749 14.87 -2.14 -9.02
C VAL A 749 16.39 -2.13 -9.07
N CYS A 750 16.98 -2.16 -10.27
CA CYS A 750 18.43 -2.11 -10.47
C CYS A 750 19.06 -0.85 -9.86
N GLN A 751 18.40 0.31 -9.99
CA GLN A 751 18.89 1.56 -9.40
C GLN A 751 18.94 1.50 -7.87
N GLN A 752 17.90 0.98 -7.22
CA GLN A 752 17.75 1.05 -5.76
C GLN A 752 18.48 -0.08 -5.04
N PHE A 753 18.30 -1.32 -5.49
CA PHE A 753 19.01 -2.48 -4.94
C PHE A 753 20.50 -2.47 -5.25
N GLY A 754 20.95 -1.58 -6.16
CA GLY A 754 22.35 -1.25 -6.34
C GLY A 754 23.00 -0.58 -5.11
N GLY A 755 22.22 -0.14 -4.12
CA GLY A 755 22.70 0.30 -2.81
C GLY A 755 22.85 1.82 -2.64
N ILE A 756 22.42 2.63 -3.61
CA ILE A 756 22.70 4.09 -3.62
C ILE A 756 22.20 4.83 -2.39
N ASN A 757 20.96 4.58 -1.93
CA ASN A 757 20.41 5.27 -0.76
C ASN A 757 21.02 4.77 0.55
N GLY A 758 21.48 3.53 0.61
CA GLY A 758 22.29 3.03 1.73
C GLY A 758 23.64 3.75 1.78
N VAL A 759 24.39 3.73 0.67
CA VAL A 759 25.68 4.41 0.60
C VAL A 759 25.54 5.91 0.87
N CYS A 760 24.58 6.59 0.24
CA CYS A 760 24.40 8.04 0.39
C CYS A 760 24.00 8.45 1.81
N PHE A 761 23.18 7.68 2.52
CA PHE A 761 22.73 8.07 3.87
C PHE A 761 23.78 7.78 4.94
N TYR A 762 24.72 6.88 4.69
CA TYR A 762 25.70 6.42 5.68
C TYR A 762 27.16 6.62 5.23
N VAL A 763 27.42 7.47 4.22
CA VAL A 763 28.77 7.62 3.63
C VAL A 763 29.81 8.14 4.63
N SER A 764 29.42 9.02 5.54
CA SER A 764 30.28 9.52 6.62
C SER A 764 30.79 8.37 7.49
N ASP A 765 29.87 7.50 7.90
CA ASP A 765 30.15 6.33 8.72
C ASP A 765 30.99 5.30 7.95
N ILE A 766 30.78 5.12 6.64
CA ILE A 766 31.63 4.27 5.79
C ILE A 766 33.09 4.78 5.78
N PHE A 767 33.31 6.09 5.71
CA PHE A 767 34.67 6.66 5.75
C PHE A 767 35.31 6.49 7.12
N ASP A 768 34.58 6.76 8.20
CA ASP A 768 35.08 6.57 9.56
C ASP A 768 35.40 5.08 9.82
N GLN A 769 34.51 4.17 9.40
CA GLN A 769 34.74 2.72 9.42
C GLN A 769 35.88 2.28 8.52
N ALA A 770 36.25 3.02 7.47
CA ALA A 770 37.42 2.73 6.65
C ALA A 770 38.73 3.26 7.25
N GLY A 771 38.66 4.11 8.29
CA GLY A 771 39.82 4.82 8.84
C GLY A 771 40.21 6.08 8.05
N PHE A 772 39.29 6.64 7.26
CA PHE A 772 39.46 7.90 6.56
C PHE A 772 38.65 9.01 7.23
N SER A 773 39.08 10.27 7.11
CA SER A 773 38.32 11.40 7.65
C SER A 773 36.97 11.53 6.96
N SER A 774 35.88 11.31 7.70
CA SER A 774 34.50 11.50 7.20
C SER A 774 34.27 12.89 6.61
N SER A 775 34.77 13.95 7.26
CA SER A 775 34.65 15.33 6.79
C SER A 775 35.28 15.55 5.40
N ILE A 776 36.51 15.09 5.20
CA ILE A 776 37.19 15.24 3.90
C ILE A 776 36.52 14.36 2.84
N GLY A 777 36.12 13.14 3.22
CA GLY A 777 35.49 12.19 2.33
C GLY A 777 34.14 12.68 1.81
N THR A 778 33.27 13.18 2.68
CA THR A 778 31.93 13.66 2.30
C THR A 778 31.98 14.95 1.49
N ILE A 779 32.90 15.87 1.77
CA ILE A 779 33.12 17.08 0.95
C ILE A 779 33.61 16.69 -0.44
N THR A 780 34.57 15.76 -0.53
CA THR A 780 35.09 15.28 -1.83
C THR A 780 34.00 14.61 -2.65
N TYR A 781 33.20 13.75 -2.00
CA TYR A 781 32.02 13.12 -2.60
C TYR A 781 31.04 14.18 -3.13
N ALA A 782 30.72 15.19 -2.32
CA ALA A 782 29.77 16.25 -2.65
C ALA A 782 30.19 17.06 -3.89
N ILE A 783 31.48 17.44 -3.98
CA ILE A 783 32.01 18.19 -5.13
C ILE A 783 31.99 17.31 -6.40
N LEU A 784 32.47 16.07 -6.28
CA LEU A 784 32.50 15.13 -7.40
C LEU A 784 31.10 14.87 -7.96
N GLN A 785 30.12 14.64 -7.09
CA GLN A 785 28.74 14.35 -7.49
C GLN A 785 28.13 15.46 -8.36
N VAL A 786 28.31 16.73 -7.99
CA VAL A 786 27.75 17.87 -8.75
C VAL A 786 28.40 17.98 -10.12
N VAL A 787 29.75 17.95 -10.18
CA VAL A 787 30.50 18.07 -11.43
C VAL A 787 30.13 16.95 -12.40
N VAL A 788 30.13 15.72 -11.89
CA VAL A 788 29.87 14.53 -12.70
C VAL A 788 28.41 14.45 -13.16
N THR A 789 27.45 14.85 -12.31
CA THR A 789 26.03 14.94 -12.72
C THR A 789 25.84 15.96 -13.84
N GLY A 790 26.51 17.12 -13.76
CA GLY A 790 26.47 18.15 -14.81
C GLY A 790 27.01 17.65 -16.15
N ILE A 791 28.14 16.92 -16.11
CA ILE A 791 28.71 16.27 -17.29
C ILE A 791 27.76 15.18 -17.83
N GLY A 792 27.22 14.33 -16.95
CA GLY A 792 26.26 13.27 -17.31
C GLY A 792 25.04 13.82 -18.05
N ALA A 793 24.47 14.92 -17.56
CA ALA A 793 23.35 15.60 -18.22
C ALA A 793 23.73 16.09 -19.63
N ALA A 794 24.92 16.67 -19.82
CA ALA A 794 25.39 17.14 -21.13
C ALA A 794 25.71 15.99 -22.11
N VAL A 795 26.19 14.86 -21.58
CA VAL A 795 26.57 13.68 -22.37
C VAL A 795 25.38 12.82 -22.74
N MET A 796 24.30 12.81 -21.95
CA MET A 796 23.10 11.98 -22.16
C MET A 796 22.50 12.12 -23.55
N ASP A 797 22.43 13.34 -24.08
CA ASP A 797 21.90 13.60 -25.42
C ASP A 797 22.85 13.15 -26.54
N LYS A 798 24.16 13.09 -26.28
CA LYS A 798 25.19 12.71 -27.26
C LYS A 798 25.48 11.21 -27.27
N ALA A 799 25.60 10.55 -26.12
CA ALA A 799 26.04 9.15 -26.02
C ALA A 799 24.93 8.11 -26.22
N GLY A 800 23.67 8.49 -25.96
CA GLY A 800 22.55 7.54 -25.93
C GLY A 800 22.30 6.97 -24.54
N ARG A 801 21.12 6.39 -24.33
CA ARG A 801 20.63 6.04 -22.98
C ARG A 801 21.21 4.69 -22.53
N LYS A 802 21.26 3.69 -23.41
CA LYS A 802 21.73 2.34 -23.08
C LYS A 802 23.24 2.30 -22.79
N PRO A 803 24.13 2.89 -23.62
CA PRO A 803 25.56 2.94 -23.34
C PRO A 803 25.88 3.64 -22.01
N LEU A 804 25.17 4.73 -21.70
CA LEU A 804 25.41 5.50 -20.48
C LEU A 804 25.04 4.72 -19.22
N ILE A 805 23.92 3.97 -19.25
CA ILE A 805 23.56 3.04 -18.16
C ILE A 805 24.62 1.94 -18.00
N LEU A 806 25.11 1.35 -19.10
CA LEU A 806 26.10 0.26 -19.04
C LEU A 806 27.45 0.72 -18.48
N VAL A 807 27.96 1.88 -18.93
CA VAL A 807 29.19 2.47 -18.40
C VAL A 807 29.03 2.81 -16.92
N SER A 808 27.90 3.40 -16.56
CA SER A 808 27.57 3.74 -15.17
C SER A 808 27.52 2.50 -14.28
N ALA A 809 26.77 1.47 -14.67
CA ALA A 809 26.66 0.24 -13.89
C ALA A 809 27.99 -0.52 -13.77
N SER A 810 28.82 -0.52 -14.83
CA SER A 810 30.16 -1.14 -14.79
C SER A 810 31.09 -0.42 -13.80
N GLY A 811 31.06 0.91 -13.80
CA GLY A 811 31.82 1.70 -12.83
C GLY A 811 31.30 1.57 -11.40
N VAL A 812 29.98 1.39 -11.21
CA VAL A 812 29.39 1.07 -9.91
C VAL A 812 29.88 -0.28 -9.39
N VAL A 813 29.90 -1.33 -10.22
CA VAL A 813 30.47 -2.64 -9.87
C VAL A 813 31.94 -2.50 -9.47
N LEU A 814 32.73 -1.78 -10.25
CA LEU A 814 34.15 -1.53 -9.94
C LEU A 814 34.31 -0.82 -8.60
N GLY A 815 33.52 0.23 -8.34
CA GLY A 815 33.53 0.97 -7.08
C GLY A 815 33.19 0.07 -5.88
N CYS A 816 32.13 -0.73 -5.99
CA CYS A 816 31.76 -1.70 -4.96
C CYS A 816 32.87 -2.73 -4.71
N LEU A 817 33.48 -3.28 -5.76
CA LEU A 817 34.57 -4.25 -5.62
C LEU A 817 35.81 -3.64 -4.94
N LEU A 818 36.17 -2.41 -5.28
CA LEU A 818 37.29 -1.69 -4.64
C LEU A 818 37.01 -1.46 -3.14
N THR A 819 35.80 -1.02 -2.80
CA THR A 819 35.40 -0.83 -1.40
C THR A 819 35.32 -2.17 -0.65
N ALA A 820 34.83 -3.24 -1.29
CA ALA A 820 34.83 -4.57 -0.70
C ALA A 820 36.25 -5.09 -0.42
N VAL A 821 37.18 -4.92 -1.37
CA VAL A 821 38.59 -5.29 -1.18
C VAL A 821 39.21 -4.50 -0.03
N SER A 822 38.91 -3.20 0.08
CA SER A 822 39.34 -2.38 1.21
C SER A 822 38.89 -2.96 2.56
N PHE A 823 37.59 -3.21 2.73
CA PHE A 823 37.08 -3.78 3.98
C PHE A 823 37.58 -5.21 4.22
N PHE A 824 37.80 -6.00 3.18
CA PHE A 824 38.37 -7.34 3.30
C PHE A 824 39.80 -7.29 3.84
N LEU A 825 40.63 -6.41 3.28
CA LEU A 825 42.00 -6.13 3.74
C LEU A 825 42.01 -5.64 5.19
N LYS A 826 41.06 -4.75 5.54
CA LYS A 826 40.90 -4.27 6.92
C LYS A 826 40.61 -5.39 7.91
N VAL A 827 39.63 -6.25 7.60
CA VAL A 827 39.17 -7.33 8.49
C VAL A 827 40.25 -8.39 8.71
N HIS A 828 41.08 -8.66 7.70
CA HIS A 828 42.17 -9.64 7.79
C HIS A 828 43.51 -9.03 8.22
N GLU A 829 43.51 -7.74 8.61
CA GLU A 829 44.70 -6.98 9.00
C GLU A 829 45.82 -6.97 7.93
N LEU A 830 45.44 -7.12 6.66
CA LEU A 830 46.35 -7.09 5.52
C LEU A 830 46.44 -5.65 4.98
N ALA A 831 47.65 -5.10 4.84
CA ALA A 831 47.90 -3.80 4.19
C ALA A 831 47.00 -2.64 4.69
N LEU A 832 46.94 -2.45 6.02
CA LEU A 832 46.12 -1.43 6.69
C LEU A 832 46.35 0.00 6.19
N THR A 833 47.53 0.32 5.66
CA THR A 833 47.85 1.63 5.06
C THR A 833 47.14 1.89 3.73
N ALA A 834 46.83 0.84 2.95
CA ALA A 834 46.13 0.95 1.67
C ALA A 834 44.60 0.97 1.82
N THR A 835 44.09 0.51 2.97
CA THR A 835 42.65 0.35 3.25
C THR A 835 41.87 1.66 3.07
N PRO A 836 42.22 2.79 3.72
CA PRO A 836 41.44 4.03 3.59
C PRO A 836 41.43 4.58 2.16
N ILE A 837 42.56 4.49 1.46
CA ILE A 837 42.72 4.99 0.09
C ILE A 837 41.84 4.20 -0.88
N LEU A 838 41.80 2.86 -0.73
CA LEU A 838 40.96 1.99 -1.55
C LEU A 838 39.46 2.20 -1.26
N ALA A 839 39.07 2.38 0.00
CA ALA A 839 37.68 2.66 0.36
C ALA A 839 37.20 3.97 -0.26
N VAL A 840 37.98 5.05 -0.10
CA VAL A 840 37.66 6.36 -0.65
C VAL A 840 37.58 6.32 -2.17
N THR A 841 38.59 5.73 -2.81
CA THR A 841 38.62 5.58 -4.26
C THR A 841 37.43 4.77 -4.76
N GLY A 842 37.09 3.66 -4.10
CA GLY A 842 35.92 2.83 -4.42
C GLY A 842 34.60 3.60 -4.32
N ILE A 843 34.38 4.34 -3.23
CA ILE A 843 33.17 5.15 -3.03
C ILE A 843 33.09 6.31 -4.02
N LEU A 844 34.20 6.97 -4.33
CA LEU A 844 34.24 8.06 -5.32
C LEU A 844 33.99 7.54 -6.75
N VAL A 845 34.56 6.39 -7.11
CA VAL A 845 34.27 5.72 -8.39
C VAL A 845 32.82 5.28 -8.45
N TYR A 846 32.27 4.75 -7.35
CA TYR A 846 30.86 4.35 -7.24
C TYR A 846 29.92 5.54 -7.52
N ILE A 847 30.07 6.66 -6.79
CA ILE A 847 29.17 7.80 -6.95
C ILE A 847 29.37 8.53 -8.28
N GLY A 848 30.62 8.68 -8.73
CA GLY A 848 30.92 9.27 -10.03
C GLY A 848 30.24 8.48 -11.14
N SER A 849 30.43 7.15 -11.13
CA SER A 849 29.81 6.27 -12.12
C SER A 849 28.29 6.28 -12.03
N PHE A 850 27.70 6.22 -10.83
CA PHE A 850 26.25 6.29 -10.64
C PHE A 850 25.66 7.61 -11.18
N SER A 851 26.32 8.73 -10.91
CA SER A 851 25.86 10.07 -11.29
C SER A 851 25.88 10.33 -12.79
N ILE A 852 26.77 9.66 -13.55
CA ILE A 852 26.82 9.77 -15.02
C ILE A 852 25.57 9.20 -15.69
N GLY A 853 25.03 8.09 -15.18
CA GLY A 853 24.01 7.31 -15.89
C GLY A 853 22.87 6.82 -15.00
N MET A 854 23.16 5.90 -14.09
CA MET A 854 22.15 5.18 -13.30
C MET A 854 21.29 6.08 -12.42
N GLY A 855 21.72 7.29 -12.08
CA GLY A 855 20.87 8.26 -11.38
C GLY A 855 19.71 8.79 -12.24
N ALA A 856 20.02 9.46 -13.35
CA ALA A 856 19.03 10.21 -14.14
C ALA A 856 18.40 9.41 -15.29
N VAL A 857 19.18 8.56 -15.96
CA VAL A 857 18.77 7.92 -17.21
C VAL A 857 17.58 6.96 -17.03
N PRO A 858 17.47 6.15 -15.95
CA PRO A 858 16.28 5.31 -15.73
C PRO A 858 14.96 6.08 -15.75
N TRP A 859 14.93 7.28 -15.17
CA TRP A 859 13.75 8.14 -15.16
C TRP A 859 13.39 8.66 -16.55
N VAL A 860 14.40 8.99 -17.36
CA VAL A 860 14.23 9.42 -18.75
C VAL A 860 13.72 8.26 -19.60
N VAL A 861 14.38 7.09 -19.53
CA VAL A 861 13.99 5.89 -20.28
C VAL A 861 12.58 5.47 -19.93
N MET A 862 12.21 5.46 -18.64
CA MET A 862 10.84 5.20 -18.19
C MET A 862 9.82 6.13 -18.87
N SER A 863 10.15 7.41 -19.05
CA SER A 863 9.27 8.37 -19.72
C SER A 863 9.18 8.19 -21.24
N GLU A 864 10.18 7.56 -21.86
CA GLU A 864 10.28 7.34 -23.31
C GLU A 864 9.69 5.98 -23.75
N ILE A 865 9.77 4.95 -22.90
CA ILE A 865 9.32 3.58 -23.23
C ILE A 865 7.83 3.34 -22.98
N PHE A 866 7.19 4.15 -22.13
CA PHE A 866 5.78 3.96 -21.77
C PHE A 866 4.85 4.62 -22.80
N PRO A 867 3.94 3.85 -23.43
CA PRO A 867 2.88 4.39 -24.26
C PRO A 867 2.04 5.42 -23.52
N ILE A 868 1.63 6.47 -24.23
CA ILE A 868 0.90 7.63 -23.68
C ILE A 868 -0.32 7.20 -22.86
N ASN A 869 -1.05 6.17 -23.31
CA ASN A 869 -2.25 5.68 -22.64
C ASN A 869 -1.97 5.05 -21.26
N ILE A 870 -0.81 4.40 -21.07
CA ILE A 870 -0.45 3.73 -19.80
C ILE A 870 0.58 4.49 -18.96
N LYS A 871 1.20 5.54 -19.51
CA LYS A 871 2.38 6.21 -18.95
C LYS A 871 2.20 6.68 -17.51
N GLY A 872 1.04 7.21 -17.15
CA GLY A 872 0.75 7.64 -15.78
C GLY A 872 0.71 6.47 -14.78
N GLN A 873 0.07 5.36 -15.14
CA GLN A 873 -0.06 4.18 -14.27
C GLN A 873 1.27 3.41 -14.17
N ALA A 874 1.94 3.21 -15.29
CA ALA A 874 3.24 2.54 -15.36
C ALA A 874 4.32 3.31 -14.61
N GLY A 875 4.33 4.64 -14.75
CA GLY A 875 5.21 5.53 -13.99
C GLY A 875 4.98 5.44 -12.49
N SER A 876 3.71 5.47 -12.05
CA SER A 876 3.36 5.36 -10.62
C SER A 876 3.83 4.03 -10.00
N LEU A 877 3.66 2.91 -10.71
CA LEU A 877 4.14 1.60 -10.26
C LEU A 877 5.68 1.58 -10.17
N ALA A 878 6.38 2.11 -11.16
CA ALA A 878 7.84 2.18 -11.16
C ALA A 878 8.37 3.06 -10.01
N THR A 879 7.72 4.21 -9.75
CA THR A 879 8.05 5.09 -8.63
C THR A 879 7.78 4.44 -7.27
N LEU A 880 6.69 3.68 -7.12
CA LEU A 880 6.41 2.92 -5.90
C LEU A 880 7.50 1.90 -5.62
N VAL A 881 7.87 1.10 -6.63
CA VAL A 881 8.93 0.09 -6.51
C VAL A 881 10.27 0.74 -6.21
N ASN A 882 10.54 1.91 -6.80
CA ASN A 882 11.72 2.70 -6.49
C ASN A 882 11.78 3.08 -5.01
N TRP A 883 10.72 3.71 -4.47
CA TRP A 883 10.72 4.16 -3.08
C TRP A 883 10.70 3.00 -2.07
N PHE A 884 10.05 1.89 -2.42
CA PHE A 884 10.11 0.67 -1.63
C PHE A 884 11.52 0.08 -1.59
N GLY A 885 12.19 -0.03 -2.74
CA GLY A 885 13.58 -0.50 -2.82
C GLY A 885 14.54 0.41 -2.05
N ALA A 886 14.34 1.73 -2.13
CA ALA A 886 15.08 2.73 -1.37
C ALA A 886 14.93 2.50 0.15
N TRP A 887 13.69 2.33 0.63
CA TRP A 887 13.40 2.07 2.03
C TRP A 887 14.05 0.78 2.52
N LEU A 888 13.88 -0.30 1.77
CA LEU A 888 14.45 -1.59 2.13
C LEU A 888 15.98 -1.49 2.23
N CYS A 889 16.65 -0.94 1.20
CA CYS A 889 18.11 -0.82 1.19
C CYS A 889 18.62 0.09 2.32
N SER A 890 18.00 1.24 2.55
CA SER A 890 18.39 2.16 3.62
C SER A 890 18.15 1.61 5.01
N TYR A 891 17.12 0.77 5.20
CA TYR A 891 16.85 0.10 6.47
C TYR A 891 17.85 -1.03 6.73
N THR A 892 18.11 -1.87 5.72
CA THR A 892 18.99 -3.04 5.87
C THR A 892 20.48 -2.69 5.86
N PHE A 893 20.88 -1.52 5.36
CA PHE A 893 22.29 -1.18 5.13
C PHE A 893 23.17 -1.35 6.39
N ASN A 894 22.77 -0.75 7.52
CA ASN A 894 23.55 -0.84 8.76
C ASN A 894 23.63 -2.28 9.29
N TYR A 895 22.56 -3.05 9.15
CA TYR A 895 22.56 -4.47 9.53
C TYR A 895 23.50 -5.29 8.63
N LEU A 896 23.50 -5.05 7.32
CA LEU A 896 24.43 -5.69 6.38
C LEU A 896 25.88 -5.32 6.70
N MET A 897 26.16 -4.04 6.95
CA MET A 897 27.49 -3.57 7.34
C MET A 897 27.96 -4.19 8.66
N SER A 898 27.06 -4.40 9.62
CA SER A 898 27.35 -5.09 10.88
C SER A 898 27.57 -6.60 10.72
N TRP A 899 26.89 -7.23 9.74
CA TRP A 899 27.08 -8.64 9.40
C TRP A 899 28.43 -8.87 8.70
N SER A 900 28.70 -8.12 7.65
CA SER A 900 29.96 -8.14 6.93
C SER A 900 30.12 -6.88 6.08
N SER A 901 31.08 -6.02 6.44
CA SER A 901 31.33 -4.78 5.69
C SER A 901 31.78 -5.06 4.26
N TYR A 902 32.71 -6.01 4.04
CA TYR A 902 33.13 -6.40 2.69
C TYR A 902 32.04 -7.21 1.96
N GLY A 903 31.33 -8.10 2.66
CA GLY A 903 30.24 -8.90 2.10
C GLY A 903 29.08 -8.05 1.59
N THR A 904 28.79 -6.93 2.25
CA THR A 904 27.77 -5.95 1.84
C THR A 904 28.09 -5.35 0.47
N PHE A 905 29.33 -4.91 0.25
CA PHE A 905 29.73 -4.34 -1.03
C PHE A 905 29.87 -5.41 -2.14
N ILE A 906 30.23 -6.66 -1.81
CA ILE A 906 30.19 -7.78 -2.77
C ILE A 906 28.75 -8.06 -3.20
N LEU A 907 27.80 -8.06 -2.26
CA LEU A 907 26.38 -8.24 -2.56
C LEU A 907 25.88 -7.15 -3.53
N TYR A 908 26.19 -5.87 -3.25
CA TYR A 908 25.83 -4.79 -4.16
C TYR A 908 26.56 -4.88 -5.51
N ALA A 909 27.82 -5.31 -5.55
CA ALA A 909 28.53 -5.57 -6.81
C ALA A 909 27.84 -6.66 -7.63
N ALA A 910 27.41 -7.75 -7.01
CA ALA A 910 26.70 -8.84 -7.67
C ALA A 910 25.34 -8.39 -8.23
N ILE A 911 24.57 -7.62 -7.46
CA ILE A 911 23.28 -7.05 -7.91
C ILE A 911 23.50 -6.10 -9.10
N ASN A 912 24.51 -5.22 -9.03
CA ASN A 912 24.83 -4.32 -10.13
C ASN A 912 25.35 -5.07 -11.37
N ALA A 913 26.06 -6.19 -11.22
CA ALA A 913 26.45 -7.04 -12.34
C ALA A 913 25.23 -7.71 -13.02
N LEU A 914 24.25 -8.15 -12.23
CA LEU A 914 22.96 -8.63 -12.75
C LEU A 914 22.18 -7.51 -13.45
N ALA A 915 22.27 -6.28 -12.95
CA ALA A 915 21.68 -5.11 -13.61
C ALA A 915 22.31 -4.85 -14.98
N ILE A 916 23.63 -5.01 -15.14
CA ILE A 916 24.30 -4.92 -16.45
C ILE A 916 23.71 -5.96 -17.41
N LEU A 917 23.58 -7.21 -16.97
CA LEU A 917 23.00 -8.29 -17.79
C LEU A 917 21.56 -7.95 -18.21
N PHE A 918 20.75 -7.46 -17.26
CA PHE A 918 19.39 -7.02 -17.55
C PHE A 918 19.34 -5.90 -18.60
N VAL A 919 20.22 -4.89 -18.49
CA VAL A 919 20.28 -3.76 -19.42
C VAL A 919 20.72 -4.21 -20.82
N ILE A 920 21.69 -5.12 -20.91
CA ILE A 920 22.14 -5.67 -22.20
C ILE A 920 20.99 -6.40 -22.90
N LEU A 921 20.28 -7.28 -22.17
CA LEU A 921 19.27 -8.18 -22.72
C LEU A 921 17.92 -7.52 -23.00
N MET A 922 17.44 -6.64 -22.11
CA MET A 922 16.04 -6.17 -22.10
C MET A 922 15.88 -4.70 -22.49
N VAL A 923 16.86 -3.83 -22.23
CA VAL A 923 16.69 -2.39 -22.43
C VAL A 923 17.03 -2.01 -23.89
N PRO A 924 16.09 -1.40 -24.65
CA PRO A 924 16.37 -0.89 -25.98
C PRO A 924 17.06 0.48 -25.93
N GLU A 925 17.76 0.84 -27.01
CA GLU A 925 18.22 2.22 -27.20
C GLU A 925 17.05 3.10 -27.63
N THR A 926 16.85 4.22 -26.93
CA THR A 926 15.74 5.17 -27.16
C THR A 926 16.19 6.45 -27.88
N LYS A 927 17.49 6.73 -27.93
CA LYS A 927 18.03 7.95 -28.57
C LYS A 927 17.62 8.05 -30.04
N GLY A 928 17.00 9.19 -30.38
CA GLY A 928 16.69 9.57 -31.77
C GLY A 928 15.64 8.69 -32.44
N ARG A 929 14.90 7.87 -31.67
CA ARG A 929 13.83 7.02 -32.17
C ARG A 929 12.47 7.61 -31.86
N THR A 930 11.51 7.42 -32.75
CA THR A 930 10.11 7.79 -32.47
C THR A 930 9.50 6.82 -31.46
N LEU A 931 8.44 7.23 -30.77
CA LEU A 931 7.75 6.38 -29.79
C LEU A 931 7.24 5.07 -30.43
N GLU A 932 6.82 5.13 -31.70
CA GLU A 932 6.38 3.96 -32.47
C GLU A 932 7.54 3.00 -32.79
N GLN A 933 8.71 3.54 -33.13
CA GLN A 933 9.92 2.74 -33.38
C GLN A 933 10.43 2.08 -32.09
N ILE A 934 10.34 2.77 -30.95
CA ILE A 934 10.68 2.21 -29.63
C ILE A 934 9.71 1.08 -29.28
N GLN A 935 8.41 1.30 -29.45
CA GLN A 935 7.41 0.25 -29.19
C GLN A 935 7.58 -0.96 -30.11
N GLY A 936 7.93 -0.73 -31.39
CA GLY A 936 8.26 -1.79 -32.34
C GLY A 936 9.53 -2.56 -31.95
N ALA A 937 10.54 -1.90 -31.41
CA ALA A 937 11.77 -2.54 -30.91
C ALA A 937 11.52 -3.36 -29.63
N ILE A 938 10.61 -2.92 -28.76
CA ILE A 938 10.22 -3.63 -27.53
C ILE A 938 9.35 -4.86 -27.84
N ASN A 939 8.54 -4.81 -28.91
CA ASN A 939 7.58 -5.85 -29.26
C ASN A 939 8.12 -6.96 -30.19
N LYS A 940 9.38 -6.87 -30.65
CA LYS A 940 10.13 -8.00 -31.24
C LYS A 940 10.57 -8.93 -30.11
#